data_AF-A0A7X7NU67-F1
#
_entry.id   AF-A0A7X7NU67-F1
#
_cell.length_a   1.000
_cell.length_b   1.000
_cell.length_c   1.000
_cell.angle_alpha   90.00
_cell.angle_beta   90.00
_cell.angle_gamma   90.00
#
_symmetry.space_group_name_H-M   'P 1'
#
loop_
_entity.id
_entity.type
_entity.pdbx_description
1 polymer ?
#
loop_
_entity_poly.entity_id
_entity_poly.type
_entity_poly.pdbx_seq_one_letter_code
_entity_poly.pdbx_strand_id
1 'polypeptide(L)'
;MLDGKHWAFSLVEQGYAVESFDSQAVPAVEMGLADFWYPHYLATVIIAVDRDRTDADISGWADLAKNNETIGMVAKPPHLQLIMGAMAYGIDGPSLELKDVSDLLSALQKEKRLIQNSLEPPIVICFDYQAAALVQDGRNLEIIVPEEGTLSFEKGLLSKHKLGTLEAMDTQLLSSGFRLLDGRAEGVLATVDYGQAAVLTDYYELNHILQDAERVFSRRVMSARLYSSADAREHQFFALVYMVLVIVWTASVMRRTLAKDMRRVVFFAGTVLLLWMMVRLLKYQIIKETVVNRYLWYSYYVFQLTLPLLLLGLAWAIDKFDTHPRIPMWMRFVTSWNVLMMLLVLTNDLHLQVFELDFSILDWATQYRYGRIFYLVTAAWVLEMIAAMVLLMIKSRKTPRKRAFIFPLALCGLLFLYTIGYTTRVPVARESDYTMVVGLFVLMFMEVCMQTGLIPVNSKYARLFSHSPLKMQIYDHEGLPSLLSASAVPIKYDLFEQVVRAYPYPVEQGRDTLLFATEITGGYALWEEDVSGLNRLNRQIETSVKKLEKANAMLAEKVEIRRAIDADLAKRYLTAQLESEIEAHIARLSSMIETLGMTEDSSYEAAGVAILLGYVKRKSNLFFRGQESDSLPTDEWSIYVDELAEIADYAGIRILVSNAMKEPLPVRAASLFYDLFYAVIDWAILTDSDVMLAHLSDEGERLTMRLLPSKDARYFDLADVLKEAIDASGGRFSIRDLDDATGISLSFPKEVVGHA
;
A
#
# COMPACT_ATOMS: atom_id res chain seq x y z
N MET A 1 31.19 41.50 29.48
CA MET A 1 32.10 40.86 30.47
C MET A 1 31.73 39.38 30.48
N LEU A 2 32.63 38.53 29.99
CA LEU A 2 32.32 37.20 29.45
C LEU A 2 32.66 36.09 30.44
N ASP A 3 32.06 34.89 30.28
CA ASP A 3 32.36 33.69 31.09
C ASP A 3 33.87 33.37 31.08
N GLY A 4 34.56 33.74 32.16
CA GLY A 4 36.02 33.89 32.14
C GLY A 4 36.83 32.61 32.00
N LYS A 5 36.27 31.44 32.34
CA LYS A 5 37.02 30.16 32.40
C LYS A 5 37.41 29.56 31.04
N HIS A 6 36.93 30.08 29.90
CA HIS A 6 37.30 29.55 28.57
C HIS A 6 37.92 30.57 27.62
N TRP A 7 37.56 31.86 27.72
CA TRP A 7 38.18 32.92 26.91
C TRP A 7 39.68 33.05 27.22
N ALA A 8 40.06 33.05 28.50
CA ALA A 8 41.43 33.26 28.93
C ALA A 8 42.40 32.24 28.33
N PHE A 9 42.12 30.94 28.47
CA PHE A 9 42.98 29.90 27.90
C PHE A 9 43.03 29.95 26.37
N SER A 10 41.93 30.32 25.69
CA SER A 10 41.94 30.48 24.23
C SER A 10 42.82 31.64 23.73
N LEU A 11 43.02 32.68 24.53
CA LEU A 11 43.99 33.76 24.25
C LEU A 11 45.42 33.32 24.58
N VAL A 12 45.63 32.55 25.65
CA VAL A 12 46.93 31.95 25.99
C VAL A 12 47.41 30.98 24.90
N GLU A 13 46.51 30.18 24.31
CA GLU A 13 46.83 29.36 23.14
C GLU A 13 47.21 30.18 21.90
N GLN A 14 46.66 31.39 21.75
CA GLN A 14 47.04 32.34 20.69
C GLN A 14 48.34 33.12 21.01
N GLY A 15 49.01 32.81 22.13
CA GLY A 15 50.30 33.42 22.51
C GLY A 15 50.19 34.72 23.31
N TYR A 16 48.98 35.15 23.70
CA TYR A 16 48.79 36.32 24.55
C TYR A 16 48.99 35.97 26.04
N ALA A 17 49.52 36.93 26.81
CA ALA A 17 49.43 36.88 28.27
C ALA A 17 48.03 37.32 28.72
N VAL A 18 47.47 36.66 29.74
CA VAL A 18 46.11 36.94 30.22
C VAL A 18 46.08 37.01 31.74
N GLU A 19 45.35 37.99 32.28
CA GLU A 19 45.11 38.07 33.72
C GLU A 19 44.23 36.90 34.20
N SER A 20 44.60 36.26 35.31
CA SER A 20 43.87 35.15 35.91
C SER A 20 44.08 35.10 37.43
N PHE A 21 43.24 34.34 38.13
CA PHE A 21 43.45 33.97 39.52
C PHE A 21 44.22 32.63 39.60
N ASP A 22 44.99 32.42 40.66
CA ASP A 22 45.60 31.15 41.10
C ASP A 22 44.79 29.87 40.80
N SER A 23 43.56 29.84 41.28
CA SER A 23 42.53 28.81 41.18
C SER A 23 42.09 28.50 39.75
N GLN A 24 42.49 29.34 38.78
CA GLN A 24 42.38 29.09 37.34
C GLN A 24 43.75 28.80 36.71
N ALA A 25 44.80 29.48 37.17
CA ALA A 25 46.14 29.45 36.60
C ALA A 25 46.92 28.18 36.95
N VAL A 26 46.96 27.78 38.22
CA VAL A 26 47.71 26.60 38.67
C VAL A 26 47.19 25.32 38.01
N PRO A 27 45.87 25.01 38.00
CA PRO A 27 45.36 23.85 37.27
C PRO A 27 45.60 23.92 35.75
N ALA A 28 45.67 25.13 35.16
CA ALA A 28 45.93 25.28 33.73
C ALA A 28 47.39 25.00 33.35
N VAL A 29 48.35 25.30 34.24
CA VAL A 29 49.76 24.91 34.07
C VAL A 29 49.91 23.39 34.28
N GLU A 30 49.27 22.83 35.32
CA GLU A 30 49.28 21.38 35.56
C GLU A 30 48.68 20.56 34.39
N MET A 31 47.65 21.09 33.72
CA MET A 31 47.04 20.48 32.54
C MET A 31 47.77 20.80 31.22
N GLY A 32 48.87 21.56 31.24
CA GLY A 32 49.63 21.91 30.04
C GLY A 32 48.92 22.87 29.07
N LEU A 33 47.92 23.62 29.54
CA LEU A 33 47.23 24.65 28.76
C LEU A 33 48.05 25.96 28.67
N ALA A 34 48.91 26.19 29.67
CA ALA A 34 49.85 27.29 29.77
C ALA A 34 51.22 26.80 30.28
N ASP A 35 52.29 27.48 29.90
CA ASP A 35 53.67 27.08 30.26
C ASP A 35 54.24 27.90 31.43
N PHE A 36 53.65 29.08 31.73
CA PHE A 36 54.13 30.00 32.76
C PHE A 36 52.99 30.70 33.50
N TRP A 37 53.10 30.76 34.83
CA TRP A 37 52.27 31.56 35.74
C TRP A 37 53.15 32.60 36.44
N TYR A 38 52.70 33.86 36.45
CA TYR A 38 53.35 34.99 37.12
C TYR A 38 52.33 35.64 38.07
N PRO A 39 52.26 35.23 39.34
CA PRO A 39 51.44 35.92 40.34
C PRO A 39 52.03 37.31 40.63
N HIS A 40 51.19 38.30 40.90
CA HIS A 40 51.61 39.70 41.03
C HIS A 40 51.05 40.40 42.29
N TYR A 41 49.79 40.15 42.62
CA TYR A 41 49.13 40.78 43.76
C TYR A 41 48.12 39.82 44.41
N LEU A 42 47.81 40.07 45.68
CA LEU A 42 46.74 39.40 46.41
C LEU A 42 45.42 40.14 46.15
N ALA A 43 44.38 39.35 45.91
CA ALA A 43 43.00 39.79 45.74
C ALA A 43 42.15 39.11 46.82
N THR A 44 41.77 39.88 47.84
CA THR A 44 41.02 39.39 49.02
C THR A 44 39.55 39.69 48.87
N VAL A 45 38.66 38.74 49.13
CA VAL A 45 37.23 39.04 49.17
C VAL A 45 36.89 39.72 50.50
N ILE A 46 36.24 40.88 50.45
CA ILE A 46 35.94 41.74 51.59
C ILE A 46 34.51 42.29 51.52
N ILE A 47 34.09 42.95 52.61
CA ILE A 47 32.89 43.78 52.64
C ILE A 47 33.35 45.24 52.61
N ALA A 48 32.88 46.01 51.63
CA ALA A 48 33.10 47.45 51.56
C ALA A 48 31.82 48.21 51.96
N VAL A 49 31.94 49.21 52.83
CA VAL A 49 30.81 49.97 53.38
C VAL A 49 30.99 51.46 53.12
N ASP A 50 30.05 52.07 52.42
CA ASP A 50 30.04 53.50 52.07
C ASP A 50 29.54 54.33 53.25
N ARG A 51 30.48 54.93 54.00
CA ARG A 51 30.20 55.71 55.22
C ARG A 51 29.59 57.08 54.93
N ASP A 52 29.49 57.52 53.67
CA ASP A 52 28.68 58.67 53.29
C ASP A 52 27.19 58.30 53.09
N ARG A 53 26.86 57.00 53.13
CA ARG A 53 25.52 56.47 52.83
C ARG A 53 24.90 55.62 53.92
N THR A 54 25.69 54.94 54.75
CA THR A 54 25.16 54.13 55.85
C THR A 54 26.08 54.06 57.08
N ASP A 55 25.46 54.23 58.25
CA ASP A 55 26.06 54.02 59.57
C ASP A 55 25.95 52.54 60.04
N ALA A 56 25.66 51.60 59.13
CA ALA A 56 25.46 50.19 59.45
C ALA A 56 26.70 49.57 60.13
N ASP A 57 26.50 48.96 61.30
CA ASP A 57 27.53 48.22 62.04
C ASP A 57 27.66 46.81 61.46
N ILE A 58 28.87 46.45 61.04
CA ILE A 58 29.21 45.25 60.26
C ILE A 58 30.65 44.86 60.61
N SER A 59 30.85 43.73 61.30
CA SER A 59 32.18 43.12 61.48
C SER A 59 32.35 41.87 60.62
N GLY A 60 31.25 41.22 60.21
CA GLY A 60 31.29 39.93 59.53
C GLY A 60 30.17 39.64 58.53
N TRP A 61 30.25 38.46 57.91
CA TRP A 61 29.24 37.92 57.01
C TRP A 61 27.85 37.83 57.66
N ALA A 62 27.79 37.53 58.95
CA ALA A 62 26.55 37.38 59.70
C ALA A 62 25.78 38.71 59.89
N ASP A 63 26.45 39.86 59.85
CA ASP A 63 25.81 41.19 60.02
C ASP A 63 25.06 41.65 58.78
N LEU A 64 25.42 41.11 57.61
CA LEU A 64 24.71 41.37 56.35
C LEU A 64 23.22 41.03 56.46
N ALA A 65 22.87 39.99 57.22
CA ALA A 65 21.48 39.61 57.50
C ALA A 65 20.78 40.55 58.51
N LYS A 66 21.51 41.12 59.47
CA LYS A 66 20.96 41.87 60.61
C LYS A 66 20.54 43.30 60.24
N ASN A 67 21.31 43.93 59.36
CA ASN A 67 21.03 45.28 58.85
C ASN A 67 19.90 45.25 57.79
N ASN A 68 19.30 46.40 57.47
CA ASN A 68 18.25 46.52 56.44
C ASN A 68 18.76 47.00 55.06
N GLU A 69 20.07 47.25 54.95
CA GLU A 69 20.69 47.90 53.80
C GLU A 69 20.74 47.03 52.53
N THR A 70 20.88 47.70 51.37
CA THR A 70 21.09 47.02 50.09
C THR A 70 22.57 46.66 49.86
N ILE A 71 22.81 45.47 49.29
CA ILE A 71 24.13 44.84 49.19
C ILE A 71 24.43 44.53 47.73
N GLY A 72 25.49 45.12 47.18
CA GLY A 72 25.99 44.85 45.83
C GLY A 72 26.91 43.62 45.78
N MET A 73 26.82 42.82 44.71
CA MET A 73 27.68 41.63 44.52
C MET A 73 27.93 41.34 43.04
N VAL A 74 29.16 40.99 42.66
CA VAL A 74 29.50 40.59 41.27
C VAL A 74 29.06 39.15 40.98
N ALA A 75 27.80 39.01 40.57
CA ALA A 75 27.16 37.73 40.27
C ALA A 75 27.47 37.17 38.86
N LYS A 76 28.73 37.25 38.41
CA LYS A 76 29.23 36.67 37.14
C LYS A 76 30.54 35.88 37.36
N PRO A 77 30.74 34.69 36.75
CA PRO A 77 32.00 33.94 36.87
C PRO A 77 33.21 34.69 36.27
N PRO A 78 34.44 34.53 36.83
CA PRO A 78 34.79 33.69 37.98
C PRO A 78 34.43 34.31 39.34
N HIS A 79 34.23 35.63 39.42
CA HIS A 79 34.02 36.37 40.68
C HIS A 79 32.94 35.75 41.58
N LEU A 80 31.76 35.39 41.04
CA LEU A 80 30.70 34.73 41.80
C LEU A 80 31.17 33.45 42.52
N GLN A 81 32.02 32.65 41.88
CA GLN A 81 32.56 31.42 42.45
C GLN A 81 33.50 31.75 43.61
N LEU A 82 34.47 32.63 43.37
CA LEU A 82 35.49 33.00 44.38
C LEU A 82 34.88 33.71 45.60
N ILE A 83 33.91 34.60 45.38
CA ILE A 83 33.20 35.29 46.47
C ILE A 83 32.37 34.30 47.29
N MET A 84 31.61 33.40 46.67
CA MET A 84 30.87 32.36 47.41
C MET A 84 31.80 31.40 48.16
N GLY A 85 33.00 31.11 47.63
CA GLY A 85 34.02 30.33 48.33
C GLY A 85 34.60 31.02 49.55
N ALA A 86 34.86 32.33 49.45
CA ALA A 86 35.33 33.13 50.57
C ALA A 86 34.28 33.25 51.68
N MET A 87 33.01 33.44 51.32
CA MET A 87 31.89 33.39 52.27
C MET A 87 31.73 32.01 52.93
N ALA A 88 31.88 30.92 52.15
CA ALA A 88 31.81 29.56 52.70
C ALA A 88 32.99 29.25 53.63
N TYR A 89 34.18 29.77 53.33
CA TYR A 89 35.34 29.64 54.21
C TYR A 89 35.15 30.35 55.56
N GLY A 90 34.50 31.52 55.58
CA GLY A 90 34.17 32.22 56.82
C GLY A 90 33.01 31.60 57.61
N ILE A 91 31.93 31.19 56.94
CA ILE A 91 30.71 30.70 57.61
C ILE A 91 30.84 29.21 57.99
N ASP A 92 31.30 28.38 57.06
CA ASP A 92 31.33 26.92 57.16
C ASP A 92 32.77 26.37 57.36
N GLY A 93 33.77 27.25 57.46
CA GLY A 93 35.18 26.91 57.67
C GLY A 93 35.83 26.24 56.46
N PRO A 94 36.94 25.49 56.68
CA PRO A 94 37.61 24.73 55.62
C PRO A 94 36.75 23.67 54.90
N SER A 95 35.52 23.40 55.35
CA SER A 95 34.58 22.51 54.66
C SER A 95 34.03 23.10 53.35
N LEU A 96 34.05 24.44 53.23
CA LEU A 96 33.55 25.19 52.07
C LEU A 96 32.08 24.88 51.68
N GLU A 97 31.25 24.35 52.59
CA GLU A 97 29.86 24.00 52.28
C GLU A 97 29.06 25.23 51.80
N LEU A 98 28.62 25.23 50.54
CA LEU A 98 27.83 26.34 49.97
C LEU A 98 26.40 26.45 50.55
N LYS A 99 26.09 25.74 51.64
CA LYS A 99 24.73 25.64 52.21
C LYS A 99 24.35 26.95 52.88
N ASP A 100 25.08 27.39 53.90
CA ASP A 100 24.61 28.47 54.77
C ASP A 100 24.85 29.84 54.13
N VAL A 101 25.93 29.96 53.33
CA VAL A 101 26.10 31.02 52.32
C VAL A 101 24.87 31.18 51.42
N SER A 102 24.34 30.08 50.90
CA SER A 102 23.18 30.13 49.98
C SER A 102 21.88 30.52 50.68
N ASP A 103 21.72 30.13 51.95
CA ASP A 103 20.52 30.45 52.73
C ASP A 103 20.57 31.92 53.21
N LEU A 104 21.74 32.44 53.58
CA LEU A 104 22.02 33.88 53.82
C LEU A 104 21.69 34.73 52.58
N LEU A 105 22.31 34.44 51.44
CA LEU A 105 22.06 35.16 50.19
C LEU A 105 20.60 35.04 49.74
N SER A 106 19.94 33.89 49.98
CA SER A 106 18.52 33.68 49.70
C SER A 106 17.61 34.55 50.58
N ALA A 107 17.95 34.81 51.85
CA ALA A 107 17.23 35.76 52.70
C ALA A 107 17.32 37.19 52.12
N LEU A 108 18.54 37.66 51.83
CA LEU A 108 18.79 38.97 51.23
C LEU A 108 18.08 39.15 49.88
N GLN A 109 17.98 38.09 49.08
CA GLN A 109 17.26 38.11 47.81
C GLN A 109 15.73 38.14 47.97
N LYS A 110 15.17 37.43 48.97
CA LYS A 110 13.72 37.48 49.29
C LYS A 110 13.29 38.86 49.78
N GLU A 111 14.16 39.53 50.53
CA GLU A 111 14.00 40.92 50.99
C GLU A 111 14.27 41.96 49.88
N LYS A 112 14.73 41.52 48.69
CA LYS A 112 15.15 42.35 47.55
C LYS A 112 16.33 43.29 47.85
N ARG A 113 17.13 42.96 48.85
CA ARG A 113 18.31 43.73 49.29
C ARG A 113 19.57 43.37 48.51
N LEU A 114 19.66 42.14 47.99
CA LEU A 114 20.77 41.69 47.13
C LEU A 114 20.65 42.29 45.72
N ILE A 115 21.62 43.10 45.31
CA ILE A 115 21.71 43.75 44.01
C ILE A 115 22.85 43.12 43.20
N GLN A 116 22.52 42.58 42.03
CA GLN A 116 23.48 41.83 41.20
C GLN A 116 24.23 42.71 40.21
N ASN A 117 25.53 42.46 40.08
CA ASN A 117 26.42 43.05 39.09
C ASN A 117 26.49 44.59 39.14
N SER A 118 26.22 45.19 40.31
CA SER A 118 26.46 46.60 40.60
C SER A 118 27.31 46.73 41.87
N LEU A 119 28.20 47.72 41.86
CA LEU A 119 29.00 48.16 43.01
C LEU A 119 28.45 49.50 43.57
N GLU A 120 27.33 50.01 43.06
CA GLU A 120 26.69 51.25 43.50
C GLU A 120 26.01 51.23 44.88
N PRO A 121 25.54 50.08 45.43
CA PRO A 121 24.92 50.02 46.77
C PRO A 121 25.83 50.54 47.92
N PRO A 122 25.25 50.84 49.10
CA PRO A 122 26.02 51.32 50.26
C PRO A 122 26.88 50.21 50.88
N ILE A 123 26.49 48.94 50.79
CA ILE A 123 27.34 47.80 51.15
C ILE A 123 27.67 47.03 49.87
N VAL A 124 28.91 46.58 49.70
CA VAL A 124 29.36 45.84 48.51
C VAL A 124 30.25 44.67 48.92
N ILE A 125 29.95 43.47 48.42
CA ILE A 125 30.83 42.31 48.50
C ILE A 125 31.67 42.26 47.21
N CYS A 126 32.96 42.55 47.34
CA CYS A 126 33.90 42.67 46.23
C CYS A 126 35.31 42.26 46.65
N PHE A 127 36.27 42.40 45.74
CA PHE A 127 37.69 42.25 46.07
C PHE A 127 38.26 43.57 46.62
N ASP A 128 39.23 43.48 47.54
CA ASP A 128 39.97 44.60 48.14
C ASP A 128 40.47 45.63 47.11
N TYR A 129 41.09 45.18 46.01
CA TYR A 129 41.54 46.07 44.93
C TYR A 129 40.38 46.80 44.22
N GLN A 130 39.17 46.25 44.22
CA GLN A 130 37.98 46.90 43.65
C GLN A 130 37.44 47.98 44.59
N ALA A 131 37.50 47.75 45.90
CA ALA A 131 37.19 48.79 46.88
C ALA A 131 38.25 49.90 46.87
N ALA A 132 39.54 49.56 46.78
CA ALA A 132 40.63 50.54 46.65
C ALA A 132 40.45 51.45 45.42
N ALA A 133 40.09 50.89 44.26
CA ALA A 133 39.78 51.68 43.07
C ALA A 133 38.58 52.62 43.28
N LEU A 134 37.50 52.16 43.93
CA LEU A 134 36.35 53.01 44.26
C LEU A 134 36.67 54.13 45.27
N VAL A 135 37.65 53.93 46.15
CA VAL A 135 38.18 54.98 47.04
C VAL A 135 39.04 55.98 46.27
N GLN A 136 39.84 55.54 45.29
CA GLN A 136 40.58 56.43 44.38
C GLN A 136 39.63 57.27 43.50
N ASP A 137 38.52 56.68 43.05
CA ASP A 137 37.42 57.39 42.36
C ASP A 137 36.60 58.31 43.30
N GLY A 138 36.92 58.35 44.60
CA GLY A 138 36.42 59.35 45.55
C GLY A 138 35.23 58.92 46.43
N ARG A 139 34.94 57.62 46.57
CA ARG A 139 33.96 57.14 47.59
C ARG A 139 34.62 56.95 48.96
N ASN A 140 33.90 57.32 50.01
CA ASN A 140 34.27 57.08 51.40
C ASN A 140 33.95 55.63 51.82
N LEU A 141 34.70 54.66 51.30
CA LEU A 141 34.52 53.24 51.64
C LEU A 141 35.43 52.82 52.80
N GLU A 142 34.82 52.28 53.85
CA GLU A 142 35.50 51.44 54.82
C GLU A 142 35.65 50.02 54.25
N ILE A 143 36.82 49.39 54.44
CA ILE A 143 37.15 48.08 53.90
C ILE A 143 37.28 47.10 55.06
N ILE A 144 36.36 46.15 55.14
CA ILE A 144 36.17 45.26 56.28
C ILE A 144 36.51 43.83 55.87
N VAL A 145 37.53 43.27 56.51
CA VAL A 145 37.88 41.84 56.43
C VAL A 145 37.02 41.10 57.47
N PRO A 146 36.12 40.19 57.05
CA PRO A 146 35.14 39.57 57.95
C PRO A 146 35.76 38.82 59.13
N GLU A 147 35.25 39.05 60.34
CA GLU A 147 35.72 38.41 61.56
C GLU A 147 35.60 36.88 61.56
N GLU A 148 34.63 36.30 60.84
CA GLU A 148 34.48 34.84 60.74
C GLU A 148 35.53 34.21 59.79
N GLY A 149 36.17 35.01 58.94
CA GLY A 149 37.20 34.57 57.98
C GLY A 149 36.85 34.86 56.52
N THR A 150 37.88 34.93 55.69
CA THR A 150 37.74 35.10 54.22
C THR A 150 38.93 34.49 53.48
N LEU A 151 38.90 34.53 52.14
CA LEU A 151 39.97 34.05 51.27
C LEU A 151 40.69 35.19 50.54
N SER A 152 42.02 35.11 50.56
CA SER A 152 42.94 35.82 49.66
C SER A 152 43.35 34.89 48.51
N PHE A 153 43.30 35.40 47.28
CA PHE A 153 43.72 34.69 46.07
C PHE A 153 44.89 35.43 45.40
N GLU A 154 45.88 34.73 44.85
CA GLU A 154 46.88 35.36 43.98
C GLU A 154 46.27 35.71 42.62
N LYS A 155 46.56 36.90 42.12
CA LYS A 155 46.15 37.39 40.81
C LYS A 155 47.37 37.86 40.02
N GLY A 156 47.40 37.54 38.72
CA GLY A 156 48.63 37.58 37.94
C GLY A 156 48.44 37.27 36.47
N LEU A 157 49.54 37.12 35.73
CA LEU A 157 49.54 36.79 34.30
C LEU A 157 49.82 35.31 34.04
N LEU A 158 48.94 34.68 33.27
CA LEU A 158 49.12 33.35 32.70
C LEU A 158 49.61 33.48 31.24
N SER A 159 50.58 32.66 30.81
CA SER A 159 51.16 32.76 29.47
C SER A 159 51.70 31.41 28.94
N LYS A 160 51.69 31.26 27.61
CA LYS A 160 52.33 30.16 26.87
C LYS A 160 53.78 30.49 26.44
N HIS A 161 54.20 31.72 26.68
CA HIS A 161 55.52 32.23 26.33
C HIS A 161 56.16 32.91 27.54
N LYS A 162 57.47 32.72 27.71
CA LYS A 162 58.21 33.35 28.81
C LYS A 162 58.14 34.87 28.65
N LEU A 163 57.66 35.56 29.68
CA LEU A 163 57.59 37.02 29.71
C LEU A 163 58.97 37.61 30.05
N GLY A 164 59.14 38.90 29.76
CA GLY A 164 60.36 39.64 30.12
C GLY A 164 60.51 39.84 31.63
N THR A 165 61.61 40.45 32.07
CA THR A 165 61.80 40.84 33.47
C THR A 165 60.77 41.89 33.88
N LEU A 166 60.02 41.59 34.95
CA LEU A 166 58.91 42.40 35.45
C LEU A 166 59.33 43.34 36.61
N GLU A 167 60.63 43.66 36.69
CA GLU A 167 61.34 44.25 37.85
C GLU A 167 60.92 45.69 38.23
N ALA A 168 59.87 46.23 37.59
CA ALA A 168 59.27 47.53 37.91
C ALA A 168 57.78 47.44 38.29
N MET A 169 57.19 46.24 38.34
CA MET A 169 55.75 46.09 38.60
C MET A 169 55.33 46.39 40.04
N ASP A 170 56.09 45.98 41.07
CA ASP A 170 55.77 46.20 42.49
C ASP A 170 55.35 47.65 42.78
N THR A 171 56.17 48.61 42.37
CA THR A 171 55.93 50.05 42.59
C THR A 171 54.69 50.54 41.85
N GLN A 172 54.44 50.05 40.63
CA GLN A 172 53.26 50.40 39.86
C GLN A 172 51.99 49.83 40.50
N LEU A 173 52.02 48.57 40.94
CA LEU A 173 50.93 47.88 41.63
C LEU A 173 50.56 48.59 42.95
N LEU A 174 51.55 48.90 43.79
CA LEU A 174 51.34 49.66 45.03
C LEU A 174 50.71 51.03 44.75
N SER A 175 51.30 51.81 43.84
CA SER A 175 50.78 53.15 43.48
C SER A 175 49.38 53.12 42.83
N SER A 176 48.97 51.96 42.31
CA SER A 176 47.63 51.73 41.73
C SER A 176 46.64 51.12 42.73
N GLY A 177 47.04 50.91 44.00
CA GLY A 177 46.15 50.40 45.05
C GLY A 177 46.00 48.87 45.10
N PHE A 178 46.99 48.11 44.63
CA PHE A 178 47.04 46.64 44.78
C PHE A 178 47.94 46.23 45.96
N ARG A 179 47.60 45.10 46.61
CA ARG A 179 48.38 44.49 47.71
C ARG A 179 49.34 43.44 47.14
N LEU A 180 50.63 43.56 47.40
CA LEU A 180 51.65 42.62 46.88
C LEU A 180 51.58 41.25 47.58
N LEU A 181 52.22 40.24 46.97
CA LEU A 181 52.25 38.86 47.47
C LEU A 181 52.90 38.71 48.86
N ASP A 182 53.79 39.65 49.24
CA ASP A 182 54.38 39.71 50.59
C ASP A 182 53.53 40.50 51.60
N GLY A 183 52.32 40.90 51.21
CA GLY A 183 51.37 41.64 52.04
C GLY A 183 51.56 43.16 52.05
N ARG A 184 52.62 43.71 51.42
CA ARG A 184 52.80 45.17 51.32
C ARG A 184 51.66 45.83 50.53
N ALA A 185 51.17 46.96 51.01
CA ALA A 185 50.14 47.77 50.37
C ALA A 185 50.40 49.27 50.60
N GLU A 186 49.78 50.11 49.78
CA GLU A 186 49.74 51.57 49.95
C GLU A 186 48.29 52.08 49.98
N GLY A 187 48.09 53.34 50.38
CA GLY A 187 46.77 53.97 50.47
C GLY A 187 45.85 53.28 51.48
N VAL A 188 44.55 53.18 51.16
CA VAL A 188 43.50 52.63 52.05
C VAL A 188 43.74 51.16 52.43
N LEU A 189 44.41 50.37 51.59
CA LEU A 189 44.70 48.96 51.90
C LEU A 189 45.82 48.79 52.93
N ALA A 190 46.65 49.81 53.16
CA ALA A 190 47.72 49.77 54.16
C ALA A 190 47.21 49.89 55.62
N THR A 191 45.95 50.27 55.81
CA THR A 191 45.29 50.41 57.12
C THR A 191 44.34 49.26 57.47
N VAL A 192 44.20 48.27 56.59
CA VAL A 192 43.32 47.11 56.77
C VAL A 192 44.09 45.94 57.40
N ASP A 193 43.54 45.33 58.45
CA ASP A 193 44.07 44.07 58.99
C ASP A 193 43.54 42.87 58.18
N TYR A 194 44.46 42.07 57.65
CA TYR A 194 44.17 40.86 56.86
C TYR A 194 44.35 39.57 57.66
N GLY A 195 44.48 39.62 58.99
CA GLY A 195 44.76 38.46 59.85
C GLY A 195 43.76 37.30 59.73
N GLN A 196 42.51 37.57 59.34
CA GLN A 196 41.47 36.56 59.10
C GLN A 196 41.34 36.11 57.63
N ALA A 197 42.21 36.59 56.73
CA ALA A 197 42.19 36.25 55.31
C ALA A 197 43.18 35.12 54.99
N ALA A 198 42.68 33.90 54.83
CA ALA A 198 43.51 32.73 54.51
C ALA A 198 43.86 32.67 53.02
N VAL A 199 45.04 32.12 52.70
CA VAL A 199 45.41 31.69 51.34
C VAL A 199 45.23 30.18 51.25
N LEU A 200 44.40 29.71 50.33
CA LEU A 200 44.21 28.27 50.10
C LEU A 200 45.35 27.71 49.23
N THR A 201 45.78 26.49 49.54
CA THR A 201 46.80 25.76 48.75
C THR A 201 46.23 24.56 48.00
N ASP A 202 45.10 24.00 48.43
CA ASP A 202 44.35 23.00 47.66
C ASP A 202 43.28 23.69 46.78
N TYR A 203 43.62 23.87 45.51
CA TYR A 203 42.71 24.41 44.51
C TYR A 203 41.77 23.35 43.91
N TYR A 204 41.95 22.06 44.21
CA TYR A 204 41.15 20.96 43.65
C TYR A 204 39.82 20.82 44.41
N GLU A 205 39.87 20.76 45.74
CA GLU A 205 38.66 20.73 46.60
C GLU A 205 37.85 22.01 46.40
N LEU A 206 38.51 23.17 46.44
CA LEU A 206 37.91 24.46 46.12
C LEU A 206 37.24 24.47 44.74
N ASN A 207 37.94 24.09 43.65
CA ASN A 207 37.31 24.06 42.33
C ASN A 207 36.19 23.03 42.20
N HIS A 208 36.25 21.90 42.92
CA HIS A 208 35.20 20.89 42.89
C HIS A 208 33.90 21.43 43.48
N ILE A 209 33.97 22.09 44.65
CA ILE A 209 32.81 22.67 45.33
C ILE A 209 32.31 23.92 44.58
N LEU A 210 33.22 24.79 44.13
CA LEU A 210 32.85 26.02 43.41
C LEU A 210 32.29 25.82 42.00
N GLN A 211 32.41 24.62 41.41
CA GLN A 211 31.67 24.27 40.20
C GLN A 211 30.15 24.26 40.43
N ASP A 212 29.71 23.95 41.65
CA ASP A 212 28.29 23.94 42.00
C ASP A 212 27.73 25.34 42.33
N ALA A 213 28.58 26.37 42.46
CA ALA A 213 28.15 27.70 42.88
C ALA A 213 27.15 28.39 41.92
N GLU A 214 27.29 28.28 40.58
CA GLU A 214 26.27 28.84 39.65
C GLU A 214 24.92 28.12 39.83
N ARG A 215 24.93 26.81 40.07
CA ARG A 215 23.72 25.99 40.30
C ARG A 215 23.05 26.36 41.62
N VAL A 216 23.83 26.44 42.71
CA VAL A 216 23.36 26.80 44.05
C VAL A 216 22.81 28.21 44.07
N PHE A 217 23.54 29.19 43.53
CA PHE A 217 23.10 30.58 43.42
C PHE A 217 21.84 30.72 42.56
N SER A 218 21.80 30.08 41.38
CA SER A 218 20.60 30.12 40.53
C SER A 218 19.36 29.57 41.24
N ARG A 219 19.45 28.38 41.86
CA ARG A 219 18.27 27.68 42.40
C ARG A 219 17.87 28.09 43.82
N ARG A 220 18.83 28.32 44.73
CA ARG A 220 18.53 28.64 46.14
C ARG A 220 18.43 30.13 46.41
N VAL A 221 19.35 30.92 45.87
CA VAL A 221 19.34 32.39 46.04
C VAL A 221 18.28 32.99 45.12
N MET A 222 18.40 32.77 43.81
CA MET A 222 17.52 33.40 42.82
C MET A 222 16.19 32.70 42.56
N SER A 223 15.97 31.51 43.13
CA SER A 223 14.77 30.68 42.89
C SER A 223 14.50 30.41 41.40
N ALA A 224 15.56 30.38 40.57
CA ALA A 224 15.51 30.31 39.11
C ALA A 224 16.19 29.04 38.57
N ARG A 225 15.79 28.60 37.37
CA ARG A 225 16.20 27.31 36.77
C ARG A 225 15.89 26.11 37.68
N LEU A 226 14.76 26.18 38.40
CA LEU A 226 14.34 25.14 39.35
C LEU A 226 14.10 23.77 38.68
N TYR A 227 13.61 23.77 37.44
CA TYR A 227 13.23 22.57 36.68
C TYR A 227 14.03 22.41 35.37
N SER A 228 15.21 23.02 35.29
CA SER A 228 16.08 22.98 34.11
C SER A 228 17.55 22.96 34.49
N SER A 229 18.40 22.48 33.58
CA SER A 229 19.86 22.49 33.76
C SER A 229 20.36 23.91 34.04
N ALA A 230 21.02 24.09 35.18
CA ALA A 230 21.49 25.38 35.67
C ALA A 230 22.99 25.61 35.41
N ASP A 231 23.80 24.56 35.29
CA ASP A 231 25.24 24.64 35.05
C ASP A 231 25.69 23.82 33.81
N ALA A 232 26.97 23.91 33.44
CA ALA A 232 27.55 23.25 32.28
C ALA A 232 27.58 21.70 32.38
N ARG A 233 27.73 21.12 33.57
CA ARG A 233 27.70 19.66 33.80
C ARG A 233 26.28 19.13 33.63
N GLU A 234 25.30 19.80 34.19
CA GLU A 234 23.89 19.49 33.97
C GLU A 234 23.48 19.67 32.50
N HIS A 235 23.97 20.74 31.83
CA HIS A 235 23.75 20.93 30.40
C HIS A 235 24.23 19.71 29.58
N GLN A 236 25.37 19.11 29.92
CA GLN A 236 25.88 17.87 29.30
C GLN A 236 25.04 16.64 29.69
N PHE A 237 24.81 16.43 30.99
CA PHE A 237 24.13 15.24 31.52
C PHE A 237 22.69 15.09 31.01
N PHE A 238 21.88 16.14 31.09
CA PHE A 238 20.50 16.09 30.60
C PHE A 238 20.42 15.93 29.08
N ALA A 239 21.41 16.46 28.33
CA ALA A 239 21.51 16.22 26.89
C ALA A 239 21.82 14.75 26.57
N LEU A 240 22.74 14.12 27.32
CA LEU A 240 23.05 12.69 27.20
C LEU A 240 21.82 11.81 27.47
N VAL A 241 21.12 12.04 28.58
CA VAL A 241 19.90 11.30 28.95
C VAL A 241 18.82 11.46 27.87
N TYR A 242 18.63 12.68 27.34
CA TYR A 242 17.70 12.94 26.24
C TYR A 242 18.09 12.21 24.95
N MET A 243 19.37 12.22 24.56
CA MET A 243 19.84 11.52 23.36
C MET A 243 19.65 10.00 23.47
N VAL A 244 19.92 9.40 24.64
CA VAL A 244 19.63 7.98 24.90
C VAL A 244 18.13 7.69 24.78
N LEU A 245 17.26 8.55 25.33
CA LEU A 245 15.81 8.42 25.21
C LEU A 245 15.35 8.44 23.74
N VAL A 246 15.84 9.39 22.92
CA VAL A 246 15.53 9.46 21.48
C VAL A 246 16.00 8.21 20.75
N ILE A 247 17.23 7.75 20.99
CA ILE A 247 17.79 6.55 20.33
C ILE A 247 16.97 5.31 20.68
N VAL A 248 16.66 5.09 21.95
CA VAL A 248 15.85 3.95 22.42
C VAL A 248 14.43 4.02 21.84
N TRP A 249 13.82 5.20 21.79
CA TRP A 249 12.50 5.40 21.19
C TRP A 249 12.52 5.10 19.68
N THR A 250 13.41 5.72 18.92
CA THR A 250 13.55 5.49 17.47
C THR A 250 13.80 4.01 17.16
N ALA A 251 14.69 3.34 17.91
CA ALA A 251 14.96 1.90 17.75
C ALA A 251 13.76 1.01 18.16
N SER A 252 12.96 1.41 19.14
CA SER A 252 11.70 0.74 19.50
C SER A 252 10.66 0.87 18.37
N VAL A 253 10.46 2.08 17.87
CA VAL A 253 9.50 2.38 16.80
C VAL A 253 9.89 1.71 15.48
N MET A 254 11.17 1.74 15.09
CA MET A 254 11.64 1.10 13.86
C MET A 254 11.41 -0.41 13.88
N ARG A 255 11.59 -1.08 15.03
CA ARG A 255 11.33 -2.52 15.19
C ARG A 255 9.85 -2.88 15.03
N ARG A 256 8.94 -2.17 15.73
CA ARG A 256 7.49 -2.45 15.71
C ARG A 256 6.75 -1.94 14.45
N THR A 257 7.42 -1.15 13.63
CA THR A 257 6.90 -0.60 12.37
C THR A 257 7.34 -1.46 11.20
N LEU A 258 6.45 -1.77 10.24
CA LEU A 258 6.79 -2.53 9.03
C LEU A 258 6.81 -1.68 7.75
N ALA A 259 6.00 -0.63 7.65
CA ALA A 259 5.99 0.25 6.48
C ALA A 259 7.33 1.00 6.31
N LYS A 260 7.98 0.83 5.15
CA LYS A 260 9.30 1.43 4.84
C LYS A 260 9.30 2.95 4.96
N ASP A 261 8.20 3.60 4.60
CA ASP A 261 8.06 5.07 4.64
C ASP A 261 7.91 5.60 6.07
N MET A 262 7.14 4.90 6.90
CA MET A 262 7.02 5.18 8.33
C MET A 262 8.38 5.03 9.03
N ARG A 263 9.13 3.96 8.73
CA ARG A 263 10.51 3.78 9.23
C ARG A 263 11.42 4.94 8.83
N ARG A 264 11.35 5.40 7.56
CA ARG A 264 12.13 6.55 7.08
C ARG A 264 11.78 7.84 7.83
N VAL A 265 10.50 8.20 7.98
CA VAL A 265 10.12 9.43 8.69
C VAL A 265 10.49 9.38 10.17
N VAL A 266 10.28 8.24 10.85
CA VAL A 266 10.66 8.07 12.26
C VAL A 266 12.18 8.18 12.45
N PHE A 267 12.97 7.63 11.52
CA PHE A 267 14.42 7.77 11.52
C PHE A 267 14.82 9.25 11.34
N PHE A 268 14.31 9.94 10.32
CA PHE A 268 14.57 11.37 10.11
C PHE A 268 14.15 12.24 11.30
N ALA A 269 12.99 11.98 11.91
CA ALA A 269 12.54 12.71 13.10
C ALA A 269 13.50 12.49 14.30
N GLY A 270 13.95 11.25 14.52
CA GLY A 270 14.97 10.93 15.52
C GLY A 270 16.29 11.66 15.25
N THR A 271 16.79 11.62 14.01
CA THR A 271 18.00 12.34 13.60
C THR A 271 17.86 13.85 13.80
N VAL A 272 16.72 14.45 13.45
CA VAL A 272 16.44 15.89 13.63
C VAL A 272 16.43 16.27 15.12
N LEU A 273 15.85 15.45 15.99
CA LEU A 273 15.88 15.67 17.45
C LEU A 273 17.29 15.52 18.04
N LEU A 274 18.08 14.55 17.57
CA LEU A 274 19.48 14.36 18.00
C LEU A 274 20.37 15.53 17.53
N LEU A 275 20.23 15.96 16.27
CA LEU A 275 20.98 17.11 15.75
C LEU A 275 20.60 18.42 16.47
N TRP A 276 19.31 18.63 16.79
CA TRP A 276 18.89 19.78 17.58
C TRP A 276 19.49 19.74 18.99
N MET A 277 19.51 18.57 19.64
CA MET A 277 20.13 18.40 20.96
C MET A 277 21.66 18.61 20.91
N MET A 278 22.33 18.20 19.83
CA MET A 278 23.76 18.42 19.63
C MET A 278 24.10 19.91 19.41
N VAL A 279 23.32 20.62 18.59
CA VAL A 279 23.44 22.08 18.41
C VAL A 279 23.17 22.80 19.74
N ARG A 280 22.17 22.37 20.51
CA ARG A 280 21.87 22.88 21.84
C ARG A 280 23.03 22.64 22.80
N LEU A 281 23.63 21.45 22.80
CA LEU A 281 24.80 21.12 23.63
C LEU A 281 25.95 22.06 23.30
N LEU A 282 26.33 22.19 22.02
CA LEU A 282 27.38 23.11 21.55
C LEU A 282 27.11 24.57 21.98
N LYS A 283 25.86 25.05 21.84
CA LYS A 283 25.47 26.40 22.28
C LYS A 283 25.76 26.64 23.77
N TYR A 284 25.53 25.64 24.62
CA TYR A 284 25.77 25.73 26.06
C TYR A 284 27.23 25.47 26.47
N GLN A 285 28.14 25.15 25.55
CA GLN A 285 29.59 25.11 25.80
C GLN A 285 30.33 26.37 25.27
N ILE A 286 29.65 27.22 24.49
CA ILE A 286 30.24 28.39 23.82
C ILE A 286 29.81 29.69 24.52
N ILE A 287 30.73 30.62 24.67
CA ILE A 287 30.54 31.92 25.35
C ILE A 287 29.29 32.64 24.82
N LYS A 288 28.41 33.04 25.75
CA LYS A 288 27.01 33.46 25.53
C LYS A 288 26.85 34.66 24.59
N GLU A 289 27.72 35.66 24.67
CA GLU A 289 27.64 36.91 23.87
C GLU A 289 28.21 36.76 22.44
N THR A 290 28.83 35.63 22.08
CA THR A 290 29.49 35.47 20.78
C THR A 290 28.52 35.40 19.59
N VAL A 291 28.99 35.86 18.42
CA VAL A 291 28.28 35.69 17.14
C VAL A 291 27.95 34.21 16.89
N VAL A 292 28.87 33.30 17.21
CA VAL A 292 28.65 31.85 17.07
C VAL A 292 27.48 31.36 17.94
N ASN A 293 27.39 31.80 19.20
CA ASN A 293 26.27 31.44 20.08
C ASN A 293 24.91 31.95 19.52
N ARG A 294 24.90 33.17 18.97
CA ARG A 294 23.73 33.77 18.30
C ARG A 294 23.28 32.96 17.08
N TYR A 295 24.20 32.57 16.20
CA TYR A 295 23.88 31.75 15.03
C TYR A 295 23.47 30.31 15.40
N LEU A 296 24.05 29.73 16.45
CA LEU A 296 23.59 28.45 17.01
C LEU A 296 22.16 28.55 17.52
N TRP A 297 21.79 29.64 18.21
CA TRP A 297 20.39 29.91 18.59
C TRP A 297 19.46 30.07 17.39
N TYR A 298 19.85 30.83 16.36
CA TYR A 298 19.06 30.97 15.13
C TYR A 298 18.84 29.62 14.43
N SER A 299 19.85 28.75 14.44
CA SER A 299 19.75 27.41 13.83
C SER A 299 18.74 26.47 14.50
N TYR A 300 18.24 26.77 15.71
CA TYR A 300 17.16 26.00 16.34
C TYR A 300 15.90 25.96 15.45
N TYR A 301 15.66 27.02 14.68
CA TYR A 301 14.49 27.12 13.80
C TYR A 301 14.55 26.16 12.61
N VAL A 302 15.74 25.70 12.20
CA VAL A 302 15.92 24.63 11.20
C VAL A 302 15.16 23.37 11.66
N PHE A 303 15.39 22.95 12.90
CA PHE A 303 14.77 21.75 13.47
C PHE A 303 13.29 21.98 13.82
N GLN A 304 12.95 23.14 14.38
CA GLN A 304 11.56 23.50 14.72
C GLN A 304 10.63 23.59 13.50
N LEU A 305 11.13 24.03 12.34
CA LEU A 305 10.39 24.02 11.07
C LEU A 305 10.36 22.61 10.44
N THR A 306 11.46 21.85 10.54
CA THR A 306 11.55 20.51 9.93
C THR A 306 10.63 19.48 10.59
N LEU A 307 10.40 19.53 11.92
CA LEU A 307 9.61 18.51 12.62
C LEU A 307 8.11 18.50 12.21
N PRO A 308 7.39 19.65 12.16
CA PRO A 308 6.02 19.69 11.63
C PRO A 308 5.95 19.36 10.13
N LEU A 309 6.95 19.76 9.34
CA LEU A 309 7.05 19.42 7.93
C LEU A 309 7.18 17.91 7.70
N LEU A 310 7.98 17.21 8.52
CA LEU A 310 8.09 15.74 8.51
C LEU A 310 6.77 15.07 8.91
N LEU A 311 6.07 15.60 9.92
CA LEU A 311 4.78 15.09 10.37
C LEU A 311 3.68 15.30 9.31
N LEU A 312 3.67 16.45 8.63
CA LEU A 312 2.79 16.75 7.50
C LEU A 312 3.09 15.86 6.29
N GLY A 313 4.39 15.64 6.03
CA GLY A 313 4.94 14.60 5.16
C GLY A 313 4.27 13.24 5.40
N LEU A 314 4.32 12.79 6.66
CA LEU A 314 3.75 11.52 7.08
C LEU A 314 2.23 11.46 6.92
N ALA A 315 1.52 12.48 7.40
CA ALA A 315 0.07 12.58 7.33
C ALA A 315 -0.46 12.49 5.89
N TRP A 316 0.30 12.99 4.91
CA TRP A 316 -0.03 12.85 3.49
C TRP A 316 0.30 11.46 2.90
N ALA A 317 1.37 10.80 3.34
CA ALA A 317 1.84 9.52 2.81
C ALA A 317 1.13 8.28 3.40
N ILE A 318 0.48 8.42 4.55
CA ILE A 318 -0.06 7.34 5.42
C ILE A 318 -1.12 6.41 4.81
N ASP A 319 -1.56 6.67 3.57
CA ASP A 319 -2.56 5.92 2.82
C ASP A 319 -2.07 5.48 1.42
N LYS A 320 -0.75 5.50 1.17
CA LYS A 320 -0.15 5.32 -0.17
C LYS A 320 1.01 4.31 -0.24
N PHE A 321 1.07 3.38 0.70
CA PHE A 321 2.25 2.53 0.93
C PHE A 321 2.71 1.70 -0.29
N ASP A 322 1.81 1.36 -1.21
CA ASP A 322 2.09 0.48 -2.36
C ASP A 322 2.46 1.24 -3.66
N THR A 323 2.32 2.57 -3.68
CA THR A 323 2.67 3.41 -4.83
C THR A 323 3.78 4.37 -4.44
N HIS A 324 4.90 4.44 -5.17
CA HIS A 324 5.89 5.51 -4.99
C HIS A 324 5.32 6.86 -5.49
N PRO A 325 4.78 7.73 -4.61
CA PRO A 325 3.92 8.81 -5.06
C PRO A 325 4.75 10.09 -5.14
N ARG A 326 4.91 10.65 -6.34
CA ARG A 326 5.68 11.90 -6.53
C ARG A 326 5.19 12.98 -5.56
N ILE A 327 6.13 13.63 -4.86
CA ILE A 327 5.83 14.67 -3.86
C ILE A 327 4.96 15.75 -4.52
N PRO A 328 3.78 16.08 -3.97
CA PRO A 328 2.81 16.93 -4.63
C PRO A 328 3.31 18.38 -4.64
N MET A 329 2.90 19.16 -5.65
CA MET A 329 3.37 20.54 -5.81
C MET A 329 3.10 21.42 -4.58
N TRP A 330 2.01 21.18 -3.85
CA TRP A 330 1.73 21.92 -2.60
C TRP A 330 2.74 21.59 -1.49
N MET A 331 3.23 20.35 -1.37
CA MET A 331 4.29 20.01 -0.40
C MET A 331 5.62 20.64 -0.83
N ARG A 332 5.93 20.66 -2.13
CA ARG A 332 7.13 21.35 -2.64
C ARG A 332 7.07 22.84 -2.31
N PHE A 333 5.90 23.47 -2.43
CA PHE A 333 5.68 24.85 -2.01
C PHE A 333 5.88 25.05 -0.50
N VAL A 334 5.28 24.19 0.35
CA VAL A 334 5.45 24.27 1.82
C VAL A 334 6.91 24.04 2.24
N THR A 335 7.64 23.11 1.60
CA THR A 335 9.09 22.94 1.81
C THR A 335 9.86 24.21 1.43
N SER A 336 9.61 24.79 0.25
CA SER A 336 10.26 26.05 -0.16
C SER A 336 9.92 27.21 0.77
N TRP A 337 8.70 27.26 1.31
CA TRP A 337 8.29 28.25 2.31
C TRP A 337 9.06 28.09 3.63
N ASN A 338 9.22 26.86 4.13
CA ASN A 338 10.06 26.59 5.30
C ASN A 338 11.53 26.98 5.06
N VAL A 339 12.07 26.72 3.86
CA VAL A 339 13.44 27.13 3.51
C VAL A 339 13.56 28.66 3.50
N LEU A 340 12.57 29.39 2.98
CA LEU A 340 12.54 30.86 3.05
C LEU A 340 12.45 31.36 4.50
N MET A 341 11.60 30.75 5.34
CA MET A 341 11.50 31.09 6.76
C MET A 341 12.82 30.85 7.52
N MET A 342 13.45 29.70 7.27
CA MET A 342 14.75 29.34 7.83
C MET A 342 15.84 30.34 7.42
N LEU A 343 15.88 30.73 6.14
CA LEU A 343 16.83 31.74 5.65
C LEU A 343 16.60 33.10 6.34
N LEU A 344 15.35 33.56 6.46
CA LEU A 344 15.02 34.81 7.15
C LEU A 344 15.42 34.81 8.65
N VAL A 345 15.36 33.67 9.33
CA VAL A 345 15.87 33.55 10.71
C VAL A 345 17.40 33.61 10.74
N LEU A 346 18.08 32.93 9.83
CA LEU A 346 19.54 32.95 9.73
C LEU A 346 20.09 34.32 9.30
N THR A 347 19.33 35.11 8.53
CA THR A 347 19.67 36.49 8.15
C THR A 347 19.20 37.55 9.13
N ASN A 348 18.72 37.20 10.33
CA ASN A 348 18.11 38.17 11.25
C ASN A 348 19.03 39.37 11.54
N ASP A 349 20.35 39.18 11.62
CA ASP A 349 21.31 40.27 11.85
C ASP A 349 21.31 41.36 10.75
N LEU A 350 20.72 41.10 9.57
CA LEU A 350 20.57 42.09 8.49
C LEU A 350 19.32 42.97 8.60
N HIS A 351 18.32 42.59 9.39
CA HIS A 351 17.01 43.25 9.40
C HIS A 351 16.29 43.32 10.76
N LEU A 352 16.73 42.53 11.74
CA LEU A 352 16.27 42.49 13.14
C LEU A 352 14.74 42.33 13.31
N GLN A 353 14.09 41.63 12.38
CA GLN A 353 12.62 41.43 12.39
C GLN A 353 12.17 40.04 12.86
N VAL A 354 13.08 39.12 13.17
CA VAL A 354 12.76 37.92 13.97
C VAL A 354 13.02 38.25 15.43
N PHE A 355 14.25 38.66 15.74
CA PHE A 355 14.64 39.17 17.05
C PHE A 355 15.13 40.60 16.89
N GLU A 356 14.42 41.51 17.55
CA GLU A 356 14.86 42.89 17.77
C GLU A 356 15.93 42.84 18.87
N LEU A 357 17.19 42.90 18.46
CA LEU A 357 18.36 42.87 19.34
C LEU A 357 18.91 44.30 19.49
N ASP A 358 19.17 44.72 20.72
CA ASP A 358 19.83 45.98 21.03
C ASP A 358 21.25 45.69 21.55
N PHE A 359 22.25 45.84 20.69
CA PHE A 359 23.64 45.58 21.02
C PHE A 359 24.29 46.67 21.92
N SER A 360 23.57 47.74 22.27
CA SER A 360 24.04 48.70 23.29
C SER A 360 23.87 48.18 24.73
N ILE A 361 23.01 47.18 24.94
CA ILE A 361 22.71 46.59 26.25
C ILE A 361 23.55 45.32 26.43
N LEU A 362 24.35 45.25 27.51
CA LEU A 362 25.26 44.12 27.75
C LEU A 362 24.55 42.75 27.76
N ASP A 363 23.39 42.66 28.42
CA ASP A 363 22.62 41.41 28.53
C ASP A 363 21.53 41.27 27.42
N TRP A 364 21.77 41.83 26.22
CA TRP A 364 20.87 41.82 25.05
C TRP A 364 20.21 40.47 24.74
N ALA A 365 20.96 39.38 24.92
CA ALA A 365 20.52 38.00 24.69
C ALA A 365 19.35 37.56 25.61
N THR A 366 19.08 38.30 26.69
CA THR A 366 17.96 38.04 27.61
C THR A 366 16.76 38.96 27.37
N GLN A 367 17.01 40.23 26.99
CA GLN A 367 16.00 41.31 26.96
C GLN A 367 15.35 41.55 25.58
N TYR A 368 15.87 40.93 24.51
CA TYR A 368 15.38 41.04 23.13
C TYR A 368 13.84 40.98 22.96
N ARG A 369 13.32 41.66 21.92
CA ARG A 369 11.90 41.64 21.54
C ARG A 369 11.65 40.77 20.30
N TYR A 370 10.41 40.33 20.11
CA TYR A 370 9.98 39.50 18.98
C TYR A 370 9.43 40.39 17.85
N GLY A 371 10.09 40.37 16.69
CA GLY A 371 9.71 41.18 15.53
C GLY A 371 8.63 40.51 14.66
N ARG A 372 8.21 41.21 13.60
CA ARG A 372 7.09 40.78 12.72
C ARG A 372 7.33 39.43 12.03
N ILE A 373 8.56 39.13 11.63
CA ILE A 373 8.89 37.88 10.92
C ILE A 373 8.89 36.69 11.90
N PHE A 374 9.20 36.88 13.18
CA PHE A 374 9.06 35.80 14.18
C PHE A 374 7.62 35.27 14.27
N TYR A 375 6.61 36.15 14.23
CA TYR A 375 5.21 35.73 14.23
C TYR A 375 4.81 35.01 12.94
N LEU A 376 5.41 35.35 11.81
CA LEU A 376 5.17 34.73 10.50
C LEU A 376 5.83 33.35 10.39
N VAL A 377 7.08 33.21 10.87
CA VAL A 377 7.76 31.92 11.09
C VAL A 377 6.98 31.05 12.08
N THR A 378 6.42 31.65 13.13
CA THR A 378 5.57 30.95 14.10
C THR A 378 4.28 30.45 13.47
N ALA A 379 3.60 31.28 12.68
CA ALA A 379 2.39 30.89 11.97
C ALA A 379 2.64 29.71 11.01
N ALA A 380 3.80 29.64 10.33
CA ALA A 380 4.14 28.54 9.44
C ALA A 380 4.12 27.17 10.17
N TRP A 381 4.93 27.00 11.22
CA TRP A 381 5.02 25.71 11.93
C TRP A 381 3.71 25.36 12.68
N VAL A 382 2.97 26.37 13.18
CA VAL A 382 1.65 26.18 13.79
C VAL A 382 0.63 25.66 12.77
N LEU A 383 0.55 26.28 11.59
CA LEU A 383 -0.37 25.87 10.54
C LEU A 383 -0.05 24.48 10.00
N GLU A 384 1.23 24.12 9.89
CA GLU A 384 1.64 22.78 9.46
C GLU A 384 1.31 21.70 10.50
N MET A 385 1.48 21.99 11.79
CA MET A 385 1.05 21.10 12.88
C MET A 385 -0.47 20.88 12.85
N ILE A 386 -1.25 21.95 12.65
CA ILE A 386 -2.72 21.87 12.52
C ILE A 386 -3.11 21.08 11.27
N ALA A 387 -2.49 21.36 10.11
CA ALA A 387 -2.77 20.66 8.86
C ALA A 387 -2.45 19.15 8.95
N ALA A 388 -1.33 18.80 9.60
CA ALA A 388 -0.94 17.41 9.81
C ALA A 388 -1.92 16.68 10.74
N MET A 389 -2.30 17.30 11.87
CA MET A 389 -3.34 16.79 12.76
C MET A 389 -4.67 16.56 12.02
N VAL A 390 -5.14 17.55 11.28
CA VAL A 390 -6.40 17.48 10.52
C VAL A 390 -6.34 16.36 9.47
N LEU A 391 -5.23 16.20 8.74
CA LEU A 391 -5.06 15.11 7.78
C LEU A 391 -5.05 13.72 8.45
N LEU A 392 -4.32 13.55 9.56
CA LEU A 392 -4.32 12.31 10.35
C LEU A 392 -5.74 11.98 10.85
N MET A 393 -6.46 12.96 11.39
CA MET A 393 -7.85 12.79 11.85
C MET A 393 -8.80 12.45 10.71
N ILE A 394 -8.68 13.08 9.53
CA ILE A 394 -9.50 12.80 8.35
C ILE A 394 -9.32 11.35 7.89
N LYS A 395 -8.07 10.90 7.73
CA LYS A 395 -7.77 9.53 7.25
C LYS A 395 -8.15 8.48 8.29
N SER A 396 -8.01 8.81 9.58
CA SER A 396 -8.38 7.94 10.70
C SER A 396 -9.88 7.92 11.03
N ARG A 397 -10.75 8.56 10.23
CA ARG A 397 -12.21 8.59 10.46
C ARG A 397 -12.88 7.21 10.52
N LYS A 398 -12.26 6.16 9.95
CA LYS A 398 -12.74 4.77 9.99
C LYS A 398 -12.22 3.98 11.21
N THR A 399 -11.23 4.48 11.94
CA THR A 399 -10.66 3.81 13.12
C THR A 399 -11.70 3.76 14.27
N PRO A 400 -11.92 2.60 14.93
CA PRO A 400 -12.95 2.47 15.98
C PRO A 400 -12.61 3.23 17.27
N ARG A 401 -11.34 3.55 17.51
CA ARG A 401 -10.81 4.18 18.74
C ARG A 401 -11.01 5.70 18.82
N LYS A 402 -12.08 6.27 18.24
CA LYS A 402 -12.27 7.73 18.06
C LYS A 402 -12.11 8.57 19.34
N ARG A 403 -12.55 8.07 20.51
CA ARG A 403 -12.37 8.75 21.81
C ARG A 403 -10.90 8.96 22.20
N ALA A 404 -9.99 8.11 21.70
CA ALA A 404 -8.56 8.20 21.99
C ALA A 404 -7.88 9.37 21.24
N PHE A 405 -8.54 10.00 20.26
CA PHE A 405 -8.00 11.16 19.53
C PHE A 405 -7.88 12.42 20.41
N ILE A 406 -8.44 12.40 21.62
CA ILE A 406 -8.27 13.45 22.63
C ILE A 406 -6.80 13.53 23.09
N PHE A 407 -6.06 12.42 23.19
CA PHE A 407 -4.69 12.45 23.70
C PHE A 407 -3.69 13.18 22.77
N PRO A 408 -3.64 12.93 21.44
CA PRO A 408 -2.85 13.75 20.52
C PRO A 408 -3.25 15.23 20.54
N LEU A 409 -4.55 15.53 20.61
CA LEU A 409 -5.06 16.89 20.61
C LEU A 409 -4.68 17.65 21.89
N ALA A 410 -4.74 16.97 23.04
CA ALA A 410 -4.29 17.52 24.33
C ALA A 410 -2.77 17.80 24.32
N LEU A 411 -1.95 16.91 23.74
CA LEU A 411 -0.51 17.16 23.59
C LEU A 411 -0.21 18.37 22.69
N CYS A 412 -0.94 18.54 21.57
CA CYS A 412 -0.85 19.77 20.77
C CYS A 412 -1.26 21.01 21.58
N GLY A 413 -2.37 20.96 22.30
CA GLY A 413 -2.87 22.07 23.13
C GLY A 413 -1.87 22.48 24.22
N LEU A 414 -1.28 21.51 24.91
CA LEU A 414 -0.23 21.74 25.91
C LEU A 414 1.05 22.32 25.28
N LEU A 415 1.47 21.82 24.11
CA LEU A 415 2.63 22.36 23.38
C LEU A 415 2.39 23.81 22.92
N PHE A 416 1.20 24.15 22.43
CA PHE A 416 0.86 25.53 22.10
C PHE A 416 0.81 26.44 23.34
N LEU A 417 0.18 25.98 24.43
CA LEU A 417 0.13 26.73 25.70
C LEU A 417 1.55 26.98 26.25
N TYR A 418 2.42 25.97 26.21
CA TYR A 418 3.82 26.08 26.58
C TYR A 418 4.57 27.11 25.73
N THR A 419 4.45 27.05 24.40
CA THR A 419 5.15 27.98 23.51
C THR A 419 4.62 29.41 23.62
N ILE A 420 3.32 29.59 23.89
CA ILE A 420 2.75 30.91 24.25
C ILE A 420 3.39 31.42 25.54
N GLY A 421 3.41 30.61 26.62
CA GLY A 421 4.02 30.98 27.90
C GLY A 421 5.51 31.31 27.82
N TYR A 422 6.26 30.57 27.00
CA TYR A 422 7.68 30.85 26.72
C TYR A 422 7.87 32.18 25.98
N THR A 423 6.96 32.49 25.05
CA THR A 423 6.99 33.74 24.26
C THR A 423 6.58 34.95 25.11
N THR A 424 5.57 34.81 25.97
CA THR A 424 5.13 35.86 26.92
C THR A 424 5.99 35.95 28.18
N ARG A 425 7.08 35.17 28.26
CA ARG A 425 8.06 35.14 29.36
C ARG A 425 7.48 34.75 30.73
N VAL A 426 6.46 33.89 30.78
CA VAL A 426 5.96 33.28 32.04
C VAL A 426 7.11 32.49 32.70
N PRO A 427 7.49 32.73 33.97
CA PRO A 427 8.72 32.18 34.56
C PRO A 427 8.89 30.67 34.40
N VAL A 428 7.88 29.88 34.79
CA VAL A 428 7.86 28.40 34.70
C VAL A 428 8.17 27.89 33.29
N ALA A 429 7.70 28.59 32.25
CA ALA A 429 8.00 28.24 30.87
C ALA A 429 9.37 28.79 30.44
N ARG A 430 9.66 30.07 30.72
CA ARG A 430 10.86 30.79 30.27
C ARG A 430 12.17 30.23 30.87
N GLU A 431 12.11 29.68 32.06
CA GLU A 431 13.27 29.04 32.72
C GLU A 431 13.50 27.59 32.24
N SER A 432 12.49 26.93 31.68
CA SER A 432 12.61 25.56 31.18
C SER A 432 13.39 25.48 29.85
N ASP A 433 14.04 24.35 29.59
CA ASP A 433 14.75 24.16 28.32
C ASP A 433 13.77 23.89 27.17
N TYR A 434 13.57 24.90 26.32
CA TYR A 434 12.69 24.84 25.16
C TYR A 434 12.98 23.68 24.21
N THR A 435 14.25 23.31 24.01
CA THR A 435 14.63 22.23 23.08
C THR A 435 14.26 20.87 23.66
N MET A 436 14.55 20.64 24.94
CA MET A 436 14.19 19.40 25.64
C MET A 436 12.67 19.24 25.77
N VAL A 437 11.95 20.31 26.15
CA VAL A 437 10.49 20.26 26.34
C VAL A 437 9.78 20.04 25.00
N VAL A 438 10.05 20.84 23.97
CA VAL A 438 9.43 20.66 22.64
C VAL A 438 9.80 19.30 22.05
N GLY A 439 11.06 18.87 22.17
CA GLY A 439 11.51 17.57 21.72
C GLY A 439 10.79 16.40 22.42
N LEU A 440 10.59 16.49 23.73
CA LEU A 440 9.82 15.50 24.49
C LEU A 440 8.34 15.48 24.08
N PHE A 441 7.73 16.65 23.86
CA PHE A 441 6.37 16.74 23.31
C PHE A 441 6.26 16.08 21.94
N VAL A 442 7.24 16.23 21.05
CA VAL A 442 7.25 15.57 19.73
C VAL A 442 7.37 14.04 19.84
N LEU A 443 8.23 13.53 20.73
CA LEU A 443 8.33 12.09 21.02
C LEU A 443 7.00 11.53 21.55
N MET A 444 6.43 12.16 22.58
CA MET A 444 5.14 11.77 23.17
C MET A 444 4.00 11.87 22.15
N PHE A 445 3.98 12.90 21.32
CA PHE A 445 2.97 13.11 20.29
C PHE A 445 2.99 11.98 19.25
N MET A 446 4.17 11.63 18.74
CA MET A 446 4.35 10.54 17.79
C MET A 446 3.98 9.20 18.42
N GLU A 447 4.40 8.95 19.66
CA GLU A 447 4.05 7.74 20.42
C GLU A 447 2.54 7.58 20.61
N VAL A 448 1.87 8.64 21.07
CA VAL A 448 0.42 8.63 21.29
C VAL A 448 -0.34 8.52 19.97
N CYS A 449 0.08 9.20 18.89
CA CYS A 449 -0.51 9.00 17.56
C CYS A 449 -0.42 7.53 17.10
N MET A 450 0.69 6.84 17.38
CA MET A 450 0.86 5.42 17.10
C MET A 450 -0.04 4.51 17.96
N GLN A 451 -0.11 4.73 19.27
CA GLN A 451 -0.90 3.89 20.18
C GLN A 451 -2.42 4.06 20.01
N THR A 452 -2.86 5.29 19.72
CA THR A 452 -4.27 5.62 19.47
C THR A 452 -4.77 5.16 18.11
N GLY A 453 -3.86 4.97 17.14
CA GLY A 453 -4.18 4.57 15.78
C GLY A 453 -4.54 5.74 14.85
N LEU A 454 -4.03 6.95 15.13
CA LEU A 454 -3.88 7.99 14.10
C LEU A 454 -2.77 7.61 13.11
N ILE A 455 -1.74 6.94 13.62
CA ILE A 455 -0.65 6.36 12.85
C ILE A 455 -0.80 4.82 12.89
N PRO A 456 -0.89 4.13 11.74
CA PRO A 456 -1.01 2.67 11.71
C PRO A 456 0.33 2.02 12.07
N VAL A 457 0.36 1.29 13.17
CA VAL A 457 1.53 0.49 13.60
C VAL A 457 1.16 -0.98 13.66
N ASN A 458 1.95 -1.79 12.95
CA ASN A 458 1.65 -3.18 12.60
C ASN A 458 1.95 -4.18 13.74
N SER A 459 1.67 -3.75 14.97
CA SER A 459 1.90 -4.42 16.26
C SER A 459 1.19 -5.77 16.45
N LYS A 460 0.25 -6.15 15.57
CA LYS A 460 -0.59 -7.34 15.74
C LYS A 460 -0.35 -8.47 14.72
N TYR A 461 0.48 -8.29 13.69
CA TYR A 461 0.59 -9.31 12.64
C TYR A 461 1.11 -10.66 13.13
N ALA A 462 2.06 -10.71 14.08
CA ALA A 462 2.49 -12.00 14.66
C ALA A 462 1.32 -12.76 15.30
N ARG A 463 0.41 -12.06 16.00
CA ARG A 463 -0.81 -12.62 16.61
C ARG A 463 -1.91 -12.93 15.57
N LEU A 464 -1.97 -12.18 14.46
CA LEU A 464 -2.87 -12.46 13.35
C LEU A 464 -2.44 -13.74 12.61
N PHE A 465 -1.13 -13.89 12.38
CA PHE A 465 -0.52 -15.06 11.75
C PHE A 465 -0.67 -16.30 12.64
N SER A 466 -0.33 -16.20 13.92
CA SER A 466 -0.44 -17.32 14.88
C SER A 466 -1.88 -17.78 15.13
N HIS A 467 -2.89 -16.97 14.83
CA HIS A 467 -4.31 -17.35 14.88
C HIS A 467 -4.97 -17.41 13.49
N SER A 468 -4.18 -17.41 12.41
CA SER A 468 -4.72 -17.55 11.06
C SER A 468 -5.25 -18.98 10.87
N PRO A 469 -6.45 -19.16 10.28
CA PRO A 469 -6.93 -20.49 9.90
C PRO A 469 -6.17 -21.06 8.69
N LEU A 470 -5.53 -20.20 7.90
CA LEU A 470 -4.65 -20.61 6.80
C LEU A 470 -3.42 -21.31 7.37
N LYS A 471 -3.09 -22.48 6.85
CA LYS A 471 -1.87 -23.23 7.19
C LYS A 471 -0.64 -22.55 6.58
N MET A 472 0.08 -21.76 7.38
CA MET A 472 1.21 -20.97 6.93
C MET A 472 2.36 -21.07 7.93
N GLN A 473 3.57 -21.13 7.40
CA GLN A 473 4.80 -21.33 8.16
C GLN A 473 5.86 -20.36 7.63
N ILE A 474 6.68 -19.79 8.51
CA ILE A 474 7.85 -19.00 8.11
C ILE A 474 9.07 -19.65 8.74
N TYR A 475 9.99 -20.06 7.89
CA TYR A 475 11.29 -20.61 8.24
C TYR A 475 12.37 -19.55 8.00
N ASP A 476 13.47 -19.61 8.73
CA ASP A 476 14.67 -18.81 8.44
C ASP A 476 15.52 -19.45 7.33
N HIS A 477 16.68 -18.85 7.05
CA HIS A 477 17.65 -19.38 6.07
C HIS A 477 18.37 -20.65 6.53
N GLU A 478 18.28 -21.02 7.81
CA GLU A 478 18.87 -22.24 8.38
C GLU A 478 17.87 -23.42 8.37
N GLY A 479 16.61 -23.16 8.03
CA GLY A 479 15.54 -24.15 7.99
C GLY A 479 14.86 -24.39 9.35
N LEU A 480 14.97 -23.45 10.29
CA LEU A 480 14.27 -23.49 11.57
C LEU A 480 12.94 -22.71 11.50
N PRO A 481 11.83 -23.22 12.09
CA PRO A 481 10.53 -22.57 12.04
C PRO A 481 10.49 -21.34 12.99
N SER A 482 10.42 -20.15 12.40
CA SER A 482 10.37 -18.86 13.11
C SER A 482 8.93 -18.46 13.50
N LEU A 483 7.94 -18.71 12.65
CA LEU A 483 6.52 -18.49 12.93
C LEU A 483 5.65 -19.60 12.31
N LEU A 484 4.61 -20.00 13.05
CA LEU A 484 3.62 -21.01 12.66
C LEU A 484 2.21 -20.44 12.88
N SER A 485 1.26 -20.78 12.00
CA SER A 485 -0.17 -20.50 12.22
C SER A 485 -0.84 -21.62 13.04
N ALA A 486 -2.00 -21.32 13.64
CA ALA A 486 -2.73 -22.27 14.50
C ALA A 486 -3.12 -23.59 13.80
N SER A 487 -3.27 -23.57 12.47
CA SER A 487 -3.64 -24.76 11.67
C SER A 487 -2.43 -25.53 11.11
N ALA A 488 -1.22 -24.97 11.20
CA ALA A 488 -0.03 -25.53 10.55
C ALA A 488 0.71 -26.54 11.44
N VAL A 489 1.21 -27.61 10.84
CA VAL A 489 2.06 -28.61 11.50
C VAL A 489 3.48 -28.50 10.94
N PRO A 490 4.54 -28.41 11.78
CA PRO A 490 5.92 -28.34 11.30
C PRO A 490 6.25 -29.49 10.34
N ILE A 491 6.73 -29.14 9.15
CA ILE A 491 7.14 -30.13 8.14
C ILE A 491 8.54 -30.69 8.43
N LYS A 492 8.84 -31.88 7.90
CA LYS A 492 10.19 -32.48 7.97
C LYS A 492 11.17 -31.68 7.11
N TYR A 493 12.42 -31.61 7.55
CA TYR A 493 13.49 -30.90 6.84
C TYR A 493 13.67 -31.39 5.39
N ASP A 494 13.62 -32.71 5.16
CA ASP A 494 13.72 -33.31 3.82
C ASP A 494 12.63 -32.81 2.86
N LEU A 495 11.43 -32.51 3.38
CA LEU A 495 10.29 -31.98 2.61
C LEU A 495 10.41 -30.47 2.44
N PHE A 496 10.86 -29.75 3.47
CA PHE A 496 11.18 -28.32 3.38
C PHE A 496 12.19 -28.04 2.26
N GLU A 497 13.29 -28.80 2.19
CA GLU A 497 14.30 -28.62 1.14
C GLU A 497 13.73 -28.90 -0.27
N GLN A 498 12.87 -29.92 -0.40
CA GLN A 498 12.18 -30.22 -1.67
C GLN A 498 11.26 -29.08 -2.10
N VAL A 499 10.44 -28.52 -1.21
CA VAL A 499 9.50 -27.42 -1.54
C VAL A 499 10.26 -26.14 -1.88
N VAL A 500 11.35 -25.83 -1.17
CA VAL A 500 12.20 -24.66 -1.48
C VAL A 500 12.88 -24.83 -2.84
N ARG A 501 13.42 -26.02 -3.15
CA ARG A 501 14.03 -26.33 -4.46
C ARG A 501 13.02 -26.37 -5.62
N ALA A 502 11.75 -26.63 -5.36
CA ALA A 502 10.69 -26.73 -6.38
C ALA A 502 10.16 -25.37 -6.88
N TYR A 503 10.46 -24.27 -6.19
CA TYR A 503 9.96 -22.93 -6.52
C TYR A 503 10.14 -22.57 -8.01
N PRO A 504 9.08 -22.10 -8.72
CA PRO A 504 7.77 -21.65 -8.24
C PRO A 504 6.66 -22.73 -8.20
N TYR A 505 7.00 -24.01 -8.37
CA TYR A 505 6.02 -25.10 -8.43
C TYR A 505 5.68 -25.68 -7.04
N PRO A 506 4.45 -26.16 -6.82
CA PRO A 506 4.08 -26.85 -5.58
C PRO A 506 4.65 -28.27 -5.52
N VAL A 507 4.77 -28.79 -4.30
CA VAL A 507 5.05 -30.20 -4.01
C VAL A 507 3.82 -30.85 -3.37
N GLU A 508 3.45 -32.05 -3.82
CA GLU A 508 2.29 -32.78 -3.26
C GLU A 508 2.58 -33.31 -1.85
N GLN A 509 1.75 -32.91 -0.87
CA GLN A 509 1.83 -33.41 0.51
C GLN A 509 0.72 -34.46 0.76
N GLY A 510 0.86 -35.61 0.08
CA GLY A 510 -0.20 -36.59 -0.01
C GLY A 510 -1.21 -36.23 -1.10
N ARG A 511 -2.40 -36.84 -1.06
CA ARG A 511 -3.29 -36.88 -2.24
C ARG A 511 -4.06 -35.59 -2.53
N ASP A 512 -4.37 -34.81 -1.51
CA ASP A 512 -5.32 -33.69 -1.59
C ASP A 512 -4.77 -32.37 -1.01
N THR A 513 -3.45 -32.26 -0.82
CA THR A 513 -2.76 -31.06 -0.28
C THR A 513 -1.56 -30.69 -1.14
N LEU A 514 -1.39 -29.41 -1.46
CA LEU A 514 -0.20 -28.85 -2.12
C LEU A 514 0.58 -27.95 -1.16
N LEU A 515 1.90 -28.16 -1.08
CA LEU A 515 2.84 -27.25 -0.39
C LEU A 515 3.46 -26.30 -1.39
N PHE A 516 3.43 -25.01 -1.09
CA PHE A 516 4.18 -23.97 -1.79
C PHE A 516 5.23 -23.34 -0.85
N ALA A 517 6.31 -22.85 -1.41
CA ALA A 517 7.27 -21.95 -0.76
C ALA A 517 7.41 -20.65 -1.57
N THR A 518 7.94 -19.60 -0.93
CA THR A 518 8.50 -18.42 -1.61
C THR A 518 9.63 -17.84 -0.74
N GLU A 519 10.66 -17.29 -1.37
CA GLU A 519 11.77 -16.65 -0.66
C GLU A 519 11.35 -15.28 -0.11
N ILE A 520 11.74 -14.99 1.13
CA ILE A 520 11.54 -13.70 1.79
C ILE A 520 12.87 -13.20 2.37
N THR A 521 12.97 -11.91 2.68
CA THR A 521 14.23 -11.27 3.13
C THR A 521 14.83 -11.80 4.44
N GLY A 522 14.19 -12.77 5.10
CA GLY A 522 14.71 -13.43 6.30
C GLY A 522 14.57 -14.95 6.29
N GLY A 523 14.36 -15.58 5.13
CA GLY A 523 14.18 -17.03 4.98
C GLY A 523 13.12 -17.37 3.95
N TYR A 524 12.20 -18.28 4.31
CA TYR A 524 11.18 -18.80 3.39
C TYR A 524 9.79 -18.78 4.02
N ALA A 525 8.79 -18.33 3.26
CA ALA A 525 7.39 -18.42 3.63
C ALA A 525 6.73 -19.60 2.90
N LEU A 526 6.15 -20.53 3.65
CA LEU A 526 5.50 -21.73 3.14
C LEU A 526 4.00 -21.72 3.48
N TRP A 527 3.18 -22.29 2.60
CA TRP A 527 1.75 -22.49 2.85
C TRP A 527 1.22 -23.80 2.24
N GLU A 528 0.20 -24.37 2.87
CA GLU A 528 -0.52 -25.56 2.38
C GLU A 528 -1.87 -25.14 1.78
N GLU A 529 -2.18 -25.61 0.58
CA GLU A 529 -3.49 -25.47 -0.07
C GLU A 529 -4.22 -26.82 -0.16
N ASP A 530 -5.51 -26.83 0.17
CA ASP A 530 -6.39 -28.01 0.08
C ASP A 530 -7.02 -28.09 -1.32
N VAL A 531 -6.68 -29.13 -2.07
CA VAL A 531 -7.17 -29.39 -3.42
C VAL A 531 -8.18 -30.55 -3.48
N SER A 532 -8.69 -31.02 -2.33
CA SER A 532 -9.67 -32.11 -2.25
C SER A 532 -10.94 -31.83 -3.08
N GLY A 533 -11.39 -30.58 -3.12
CA GLY A 533 -12.51 -30.13 -3.95
C GLY A 533 -12.24 -30.28 -5.45
N LEU A 534 -11.03 -29.94 -5.90
CA LEU A 534 -10.60 -30.07 -7.30
C LEU A 534 -10.48 -31.55 -7.69
N ASN A 535 -9.84 -32.36 -6.83
CA ASN A 535 -9.70 -33.80 -7.02
C ASN A 535 -11.04 -34.55 -6.96
N ARG A 536 -12.02 -34.05 -6.20
CA ARG A 536 -13.40 -34.54 -6.21
C ARG A 536 -14.09 -34.21 -7.53
N LEU A 537 -13.97 -32.96 -8.01
CA LEU A 537 -14.57 -32.53 -9.28
C LEU A 537 -14.00 -33.34 -10.46
N ASN A 538 -12.67 -33.55 -10.51
CA ASN A 538 -12.05 -34.35 -11.56
C ASN A 538 -12.58 -35.80 -11.58
N ARG A 539 -12.70 -36.44 -10.41
CA ARG A 539 -13.35 -37.76 -10.26
C ARG A 539 -14.82 -37.77 -10.69
N GLN A 540 -15.56 -36.68 -10.48
CA GLN A 540 -16.94 -36.53 -10.97
C GLN A 540 -17.00 -36.36 -12.49
N ILE A 541 -16.04 -35.65 -13.10
CA ILE A 541 -15.90 -35.51 -14.55
C ILE A 541 -15.60 -36.88 -15.18
N GLU A 542 -14.58 -37.61 -14.71
CA GLU A 542 -14.29 -38.98 -15.18
C GLU A 542 -15.52 -39.90 -15.11
N THR A 543 -16.25 -39.85 -13.99
CA THR A 543 -17.46 -40.65 -13.78
C THR A 543 -18.59 -40.25 -14.73
N SER A 544 -18.65 -38.99 -15.14
CA SER A 544 -19.65 -38.47 -16.07
C SER A 544 -19.30 -38.82 -17.51
N VAL A 545 -18.02 -38.71 -17.90
CA VAL A 545 -17.51 -39.18 -19.21
C VAL A 545 -17.81 -40.67 -19.39
N LYS A 546 -17.46 -41.51 -18.41
CA LYS A 546 -17.74 -42.97 -18.43
C LYS A 546 -19.24 -43.33 -18.47
N LYS A 547 -20.13 -42.41 -18.10
CA LYS A 547 -21.59 -42.55 -18.26
C LYS A 547 -22.04 -42.12 -19.65
N LEU A 548 -21.52 -41.01 -20.17
CA LEU A 548 -21.82 -40.50 -21.52
C LEU A 548 -21.34 -41.47 -22.60
N GLU A 549 -20.15 -42.06 -22.46
CA GLU A 549 -19.63 -43.11 -23.36
C GLU A 549 -20.61 -44.30 -23.46
N LYS A 550 -21.11 -44.80 -22.32
CA LYS A 550 -22.09 -45.89 -22.27
C LYS A 550 -23.46 -45.48 -22.82
N ALA A 551 -23.91 -44.26 -22.56
CA ALA A 551 -25.16 -43.74 -23.11
C ALA A 551 -25.11 -43.61 -24.64
N ASN A 552 -23.99 -43.11 -25.17
CA ASN A 552 -23.78 -42.97 -26.61
C ASN A 552 -23.72 -44.33 -27.32
N ALA A 553 -23.07 -45.34 -26.72
CA ALA A 553 -23.07 -46.71 -27.24
C ALA A 553 -24.49 -47.30 -27.34
N MET A 554 -25.29 -47.17 -26.27
CA MET A 554 -26.69 -47.61 -26.25
C MET A 554 -27.59 -46.84 -27.22
N LEU A 555 -27.32 -45.54 -27.43
CA LEU A 555 -28.04 -44.73 -28.42
C LEU A 555 -27.71 -45.16 -29.86
N ALA A 556 -26.46 -45.50 -30.16
CA ALA A 556 -26.07 -46.02 -31.48
C ALA A 556 -26.76 -47.36 -31.78
N GLU A 557 -26.74 -48.29 -30.84
CA GLU A 557 -27.45 -49.58 -30.94
C GLU A 557 -28.96 -49.38 -31.18
N LYS A 558 -29.59 -48.45 -30.45
CA LYS A 558 -31.02 -48.11 -30.63
C LYS A 558 -31.33 -47.50 -32.01
N VAL A 559 -30.42 -46.73 -32.60
CA VAL A 559 -30.59 -46.15 -33.94
C VAL A 559 -30.56 -47.25 -35.01
N GLU A 560 -29.64 -48.20 -34.93
CA GLU A 560 -29.57 -49.31 -35.88
C GLU A 560 -30.79 -50.24 -35.79
N ILE A 561 -31.23 -50.57 -34.57
CA ILE A 561 -32.48 -51.33 -34.36
C ILE A 561 -33.68 -50.58 -34.97
N ARG A 562 -33.74 -49.25 -34.83
CA ARG A 562 -34.85 -48.46 -35.40
C ARG A 562 -34.83 -48.47 -36.93
N ARG A 563 -33.66 -48.30 -37.55
CA ARG A 563 -33.47 -48.39 -39.02
C ARG A 563 -33.97 -49.72 -39.59
N ALA A 564 -33.66 -50.84 -38.92
CA ALA A 564 -34.11 -52.16 -39.34
C ALA A 564 -35.65 -52.31 -39.29
N ILE A 565 -36.29 -51.75 -38.24
CA ILE A 565 -37.76 -51.77 -38.10
C ILE A 565 -38.43 -50.93 -39.18
N ASP A 566 -37.94 -49.72 -39.43
CA ASP A 566 -38.55 -48.81 -40.41
C ASP A 566 -38.44 -49.35 -41.85
N ALA A 567 -37.35 -50.06 -42.18
CA ALA A 567 -37.17 -50.73 -43.46
C ALA A 567 -38.14 -51.92 -43.66
N ASP A 568 -38.37 -52.74 -42.63
CA ASP A 568 -39.33 -53.86 -42.69
C ASP A 568 -40.78 -53.37 -42.83
N LEU A 569 -41.13 -52.27 -42.15
CA LEU A 569 -42.45 -51.63 -42.29
C LEU A 569 -42.70 -51.11 -43.71
N ALA A 570 -41.72 -50.44 -44.32
CA ALA A 570 -41.83 -49.94 -45.70
C ALA A 570 -42.05 -51.08 -46.70
N LYS A 571 -41.33 -52.21 -46.54
CA LYS A 571 -41.52 -53.40 -47.38
C LYS A 571 -42.95 -53.97 -47.26
N ARG A 572 -43.46 -54.15 -46.03
CA ARG A 572 -44.82 -54.68 -45.79
C ARG A 572 -45.90 -53.80 -46.43
N TYR A 573 -45.73 -52.48 -46.34
CA TYR A 573 -46.67 -51.52 -46.93
C TYR A 573 -46.77 -51.68 -48.46
N LEU A 574 -45.63 -51.71 -49.15
CA LEU A 574 -45.59 -51.86 -50.61
C LEU A 574 -46.14 -53.22 -51.08
N THR A 575 -45.91 -54.31 -50.34
CA THR A 575 -46.50 -55.63 -50.66
C THR A 575 -48.03 -55.61 -50.53
N ALA A 576 -48.56 -55.08 -49.42
CA ALA A 576 -50.01 -55.02 -49.22
C ALA A 576 -50.73 -54.11 -50.23
N GLN A 577 -50.08 -53.03 -50.68
CA GLN A 577 -50.63 -52.17 -51.74
C GLN A 577 -50.70 -52.89 -53.09
N LEU A 578 -49.65 -53.62 -53.49
CA LEU A 578 -49.67 -54.43 -54.71
C LEU A 578 -50.78 -55.48 -54.67
N GLU A 579 -50.87 -56.24 -53.57
CA GLU A 579 -51.89 -57.30 -53.39
C GLU A 579 -53.31 -56.76 -53.63
N SER A 580 -53.61 -55.57 -53.09
CA SER A 580 -54.90 -54.87 -53.26
C SER A 580 -55.22 -54.45 -54.70
N GLU A 581 -54.23 -54.18 -55.56
CA GLU A 581 -54.48 -53.82 -56.97
C GLU A 581 -54.71 -55.04 -57.86
N ILE A 582 -54.10 -56.19 -57.53
CA ILE A 582 -54.19 -57.42 -58.35
C ILE A 582 -55.20 -58.44 -57.82
N GLU A 583 -55.74 -58.27 -56.62
CA GLU A 583 -56.67 -59.21 -55.95
C GLU A 583 -57.81 -59.69 -56.86
N ALA A 584 -58.55 -58.77 -57.49
CA ALA A 584 -59.67 -59.12 -58.37
C ALA A 584 -59.23 -59.94 -59.61
N HIS A 585 -58.03 -59.69 -60.12
CA HIS A 585 -57.47 -60.40 -61.27
C HIS A 585 -56.91 -61.77 -60.87
N ILE A 586 -56.34 -61.90 -59.66
CA ILE A 586 -55.95 -63.19 -59.08
C ILE A 586 -57.20 -64.04 -58.80
N ALA A 587 -58.28 -63.45 -58.26
CA ALA A 587 -59.54 -64.15 -58.04
C ALA A 587 -60.16 -64.66 -59.36
N ARG A 588 -60.15 -63.83 -60.42
CA ARG A 588 -60.56 -64.22 -61.78
C ARG A 588 -59.68 -65.36 -62.32
N LEU A 589 -58.35 -65.25 -62.17
CA LEU A 589 -57.39 -66.25 -62.63
C LEU A 589 -57.59 -67.60 -61.92
N SER A 590 -57.75 -67.62 -60.60
CA SER A 590 -58.04 -68.83 -59.83
C SER A 590 -59.35 -69.48 -60.27
N SER A 591 -60.41 -68.69 -60.46
CA SER A 591 -61.71 -69.18 -60.97
C SER A 591 -61.58 -69.83 -62.36
N MET A 592 -60.86 -69.19 -63.29
CA MET A 592 -60.61 -69.72 -64.63
C MET A 592 -59.73 -70.99 -64.62
N ILE A 593 -58.81 -71.12 -63.66
CA ILE A 593 -58.01 -72.33 -63.42
C ILE A 593 -58.86 -73.46 -62.82
N GLU A 594 -59.83 -73.16 -61.97
CA GLU A 594 -60.75 -74.16 -61.39
C GLU A 594 -61.78 -74.70 -62.39
N THR A 595 -62.14 -73.93 -63.43
CA THR A 595 -63.02 -74.38 -64.53
C THR A 595 -62.30 -75.19 -65.61
N LEU A 596 -60.97 -75.10 -65.70
CA LEU A 596 -60.19 -75.55 -66.84
C LEU A 596 -60.25 -77.07 -67.04
N GLY A 597 -60.74 -77.52 -68.20
CA GLY A 597 -60.78 -78.94 -68.58
C GLY A 597 -62.08 -79.69 -68.27
N MET A 598 -63.19 -78.97 -68.08
CA MET A 598 -64.55 -79.53 -68.00
C MET A 598 -65.28 -79.57 -69.36
N THR A 599 -64.64 -79.11 -70.44
CA THR A 599 -65.23 -78.88 -71.76
C THR A 599 -64.30 -79.39 -72.88
N GLU A 600 -64.84 -79.79 -74.04
CA GLU A 600 -64.03 -80.44 -75.09
C GLU A 600 -63.06 -79.47 -75.83
N ASP A 601 -63.33 -78.16 -75.89
CA ASP A 601 -62.45 -77.14 -76.48
C ASP A 601 -61.35 -76.63 -75.52
N SER A 602 -60.65 -77.58 -74.88
CA SER A 602 -59.65 -77.33 -73.81
C SER A 602 -58.51 -76.37 -74.20
N SER A 603 -58.25 -76.13 -75.48
CA SER A 603 -57.20 -75.19 -75.92
C SER A 603 -57.56 -73.71 -75.66
N TYR A 604 -58.86 -73.39 -75.58
CA TYR A 604 -59.34 -72.02 -75.54
C TYR A 604 -59.29 -71.41 -74.13
N GLU A 605 -59.81 -72.16 -73.16
CA GLU A 605 -59.76 -71.84 -71.73
C GLU A 605 -58.30 -71.66 -71.26
N ALA A 606 -57.40 -72.51 -71.76
CA ALA A 606 -55.96 -72.47 -71.45
C ALA A 606 -55.29 -71.19 -71.97
N ALA A 607 -55.64 -70.74 -73.18
CA ALA A 607 -55.11 -69.49 -73.74
C ALA A 607 -55.61 -68.27 -72.96
N GLY A 608 -56.90 -68.22 -72.60
CA GLY A 608 -57.46 -67.16 -71.76
C GLY A 608 -56.76 -67.04 -70.39
N VAL A 609 -56.44 -68.17 -69.76
CA VAL A 609 -55.65 -68.20 -68.51
C VAL A 609 -54.21 -67.73 -68.73
N ALA A 610 -53.55 -68.12 -69.83
CA ALA A 610 -52.20 -67.68 -70.15
C ALA A 610 -52.11 -66.16 -70.38
N ILE A 611 -53.10 -65.57 -71.06
CA ILE A 611 -53.17 -64.13 -71.35
C ILE A 611 -53.44 -63.36 -70.04
N LEU A 612 -54.37 -63.80 -69.19
CA LEU A 612 -54.62 -63.18 -67.88
C LEU A 612 -53.39 -63.27 -66.96
N LEU A 613 -52.67 -64.40 -66.95
CA LEU A 613 -51.42 -64.56 -66.21
C LEU A 613 -50.31 -63.62 -66.72
N GLY A 614 -50.16 -63.50 -68.05
CA GLY A 614 -49.23 -62.57 -68.70
C GLY A 614 -49.54 -61.11 -68.35
N TYR A 615 -50.83 -60.73 -68.41
CA TYR A 615 -51.32 -59.43 -67.98
C TYR A 615 -51.00 -59.15 -66.50
N VAL A 616 -51.39 -60.02 -65.56
CA VAL A 616 -51.14 -59.81 -64.12
C VAL A 616 -49.64 -59.68 -63.80
N LYS A 617 -48.79 -60.50 -64.45
CA LYS A 617 -47.33 -60.42 -64.32
C LYS A 617 -46.81 -59.05 -64.76
N ARG A 618 -47.23 -58.56 -65.93
CA ARG A 618 -46.76 -57.26 -66.46
C ARG A 618 -47.39 -56.06 -65.75
N LYS A 619 -48.64 -56.16 -65.30
CA LYS A 619 -49.30 -55.19 -64.40
C LYS A 619 -48.54 -55.03 -63.08
N SER A 620 -48.09 -56.15 -62.48
CA SER A 620 -47.26 -56.14 -61.26
C SER A 620 -45.91 -55.45 -61.47
N ASN A 621 -45.27 -55.65 -62.62
CA ASN A 621 -44.05 -54.90 -62.97
C ASN A 621 -44.34 -53.41 -63.14
N LEU A 622 -45.44 -53.02 -63.81
CA LEU A 622 -45.83 -51.61 -63.99
C LEU A 622 -46.12 -50.93 -62.64
N PHE A 623 -46.72 -51.64 -61.68
CA PHE A 623 -46.87 -51.15 -60.31
C PHE A 623 -45.50 -50.85 -59.65
N PHE A 624 -44.58 -51.81 -59.64
CA PHE A 624 -43.25 -51.57 -59.06
C PHE A 624 -42.47 -50.47 -59.78
N ARG A 625 -42.56 -50.40 -61.12
CA ARG A 625 -42.00 -49.28 -61.89
C ARG A 625 -42.57 -47.94 -61.44
N GLY A 626 -43.87 -47.84 -61.22
CA GLY A 626 -44.53 -46.62 -60.71
C GLY A 626 -44.11 -46.21 -59.29
N GLN A 627 -43.54 -47.12 -58.49
CA GLN A 627 -42.93 -46.81 -57.19
C GLN A 627 -41.44 -46.40 -57.32
N GLU A 628 -40.81 -46.62 -58.47
CA GLU A 628 -39.41 -46.27 -58.77
C GLU A 628 -39.27 -45.00 -59.64
N SER A 629 -40.21 -44.76 -60.58
CA SER A 629 -40.13 -43.76 -61.65
C SER A 629 -41.53 -43.47 -62.22
N ASP A 630 -41.83 -42.19 -62.47
CA ASP A 630 -43.06 -41.77 -63.18
C ASP A 630 -43.07 -42.14 -64.67
N SER A 631 -41.91 -42.55 -65.23
CA SER A 631 -41.72 -42.80 -66.67
C SER A 631 -41.21 -44.21 -66.98
N LEU A 632 -41.71 -44.76 -68.10
CA LEU A 632 -41.39 -46.08 -68.64
C LEU A 632 -40.75 -45.93 -70.03
N PRO A 633 -39.60 -46.57 -70.32
CA PRO A 633 -39.06 -46.64 -71.68
C PRO A 633 -40.06 -47.30 -72.62
N THR A 634 -40.31 -46.68 -73.78
CA THR A 634 -41.36 -47.13 -74.70
C THR A 634 -41.03 -48.46 -75.37
N ASP A 635 -39.74 -48.81 -75.47
CA ASP A 635 -39.27 -50.15 -75.83
C ASP A 635 -39.69 -51.20 -74.78
N GLU A 636 -39.64 -50.86 -73.48
CA GLU A 636 -40.07 -51.76 -72.39
C GLU A 636 -41.59 -51.97 -72.42
N TRP A 637 -42.37 -50.93 -72.73
CA TRP A 637 -43.82 -51.07 -72.97
C TRP A 637 -44.13 -51.93 -74.20
N SER A 638 -43.42 -51.72 -75.32
CA SER A 638 -43.56 -52.55 -76.51
C SER A 638 -43.33 -54.03 -76.19
N ILE A 639 -42.26 -54.38 -75.47
CA ILE A 639 -42.00 -55.77 -75.04
C ILE A 639 -43.17 -56.35 -74.23
N TYR A 640 -43.82 -55.57 -73.36
CA TYR A 640 -44.94 -56.07 -72.55
C TYR A 640 -46.18 -56.36 -73.42
N VAL A 641 -46.42 -55.54 -74.45
CA VAL A 641 -47.50 -55.67 -75.43
C VAL A 641 -47.22 -56.79 -76.43
N ASP A 642 -45.99 -56.89 -76.93
CA ASP A 642 -45.54 -57.92 -77.86
C ASP A 642 -45.57 -59.31 -77.19
N GLU A 643 -45.20 -59.44 -75.91
CA GLU A 643 -45.37 -60.68 -75.13
C GLU A 643 -46.85 -61.09 -75.03
N LEU A 644 -47.76 -60.15 -74.77
CA LEU A 644 -49.18 -60.47 -74.66
C LEU A 644 -49.79 -60.80 -76.04
N ALA A 645 -49.27 -60.21 -77.11
CA ALA A 645 -49.61 -60.53 -78.49
C ALA A 645 -49.10 -61.92 -78.92
N GLU A 646 -47.88 -62.31 -78.52
CA GLU A 646 -47.35 -63.65 -78.77
C GLU A 646 -48.19 -64.72 -78.06
N ILE A 647 -48.62 -64.48 -76.81
CA ILE A 647 -49.53 -65.37 -76.09
C ILE A 647 -50.91 -65.44 -76.79
N ALA A 648 -51.38 -64.35 -77.42
CA ALA A 648 -52.64 -64.32 -78.16
C ALA A 648 -52.62 -65.05 -79.52
N ASP A 649 -51.46 -65.19 -80.17
CA ASP A 649 -51.34 -66.02 -81.41
C ASP A 649 -51.61 -67.50 -81.10
N TYR A 650 -51.24 -67.99 -79.90
CA TYR A 650 -51.65 -69.32 -79.42
C TYR A 650 -53.16 -69.46 -79.15
N ALA A 651 -53.89 -68.34 -79.00
CA ALA A 651 -55.36 -68.33 -78.95
C ALA A 651 -56.01 -68.29 -80.36
N GLY A 652 -55.20 -68.23 -81.42
CA GLY A 652 -55.63 -68.08 -82.81
C GLY A 652 -55.73 -66.63 -83.30
N ILE A 653 -55.43 -65.63 -82.46
CA ILE A 653 -55.59 -64.21 -82.80
C ILE A 653 -54.25 -63.61 -83.24
N ARG A 654 -54.11 -63.29 -84.52
CA ARG A 654 -52.90 -62.66 -85.05
C ARG A 654 -52.89 -61.17 -84.79
N ILE A 655 -52.15 -60.76 -83.76
CA ILE A 655 -51.98 -59.35 -83.40
C ILE A 655 -50.72 -58.79 -84.03
N LEU A 656 -50.86 -57.80 -84.91
CA LEU A 656 -49.75 -57.03 -85.47
C LEU A 656 -49.59 -55.71 -84.70
N VAL A 657 -48.58 -55.66 -83.84
CA VAL A 657 -48.21 -54.48 -83.05
C VAL A 657 -47.31 -53.57 -83.88
N SER A 658 -47.59 -52.26 -83.86
CA SER A 658 -46.81 -51.23 -84.54
C SER A 658 -46.65 -50.01 -83.64
N ASN A 659 -45.43 -49.75 -83.20
CA ASN A 659 -45.10 -48.62 -82.34
C ASN A 659 -44.36 -47.53 -83.13
N ALA A 660 -44.88 -46.30 -83.09
CA ALA A 660 -44.25 -45.12 -83.70
C ALA A 660 -43.76 -44.08 -82.67
N MET A 661 -43.94 -44.35 -81.37
CA MET A 661 -43.44 -43.50 -80.27
C MET A 661 -41.92 -43.54 -80.17
N LYS A 662 -41.32 -42.43 -79.74
CA LYS A 662 -39.87 -42.31 -79.46
C LYS A 662 -39.53 -41.72 -78.10
N GLU A 663 -40.51 -41.06 -77.46
CA GLU A 663 -40.38 -40.50 -76.12
C GLU A 663 -40.94 -41.51 -75.09
N PRO A 664 -40.39 -41.57 -73.85
CA PRO A 664 -40.89 -42.43 -72.78
C PRO A 664 -42.37 -42.18 -72.46
N LEU A 665 -43.11 -43.24 -72.13
CA LEU A 665 -44.50 -43.14 -71.71
C LEU A 665 -44.59 -42.89 -70.19
N PRO A 666 -45.48 -42.01 -69.71
CA PRO A 666 -45.81 -41.94 -68.28
C PRO A 666 -46.37 -43.30 -67.82
N VAL A 667 -45.89 -43.86 -66.70
CA VAL A 667 -46.23 -45.22 -66.25
C VAL A 667 -47.74 -45.43 -66.14
N ARG A 668 -48.46 -44.42 -65.63
CA ARG A 668 -49.93 -44.44 -65.51
C ARG A 668 -50.64 -44.52 -66.87
N ALA A 669 -50.16 -43.82 -67.89
CA ALA A 669 -50.70 -43.90 -69.25
C ALA A 669 -50.35 -45.24 -69.91
N ALA A 670 -49.11 -45.70 -69.75
CA ALA A 670 -48.64 -47.01 -70.22
C ALA A 670 -49.46 -48.17 -69.62
N SER A 671 -49.81 -48.06 -68.34
CA SER A 671 -50.68 -49.00 -67.61
C SER A 671 -52.10 -49.01 -68.19
N LEU A 672 -52.74 -47.84 -68.37
CA LEU A 672 -54.10 -47.79 -68.94
C LEU A 672 -54.18 -48.19 -70.42
N PHE A 673 -53.12 -47.96 -71.20
CA PHE A 673 -53.01 -48.51 -72.56
C PHE A 673 -52.90 -50.04 -72.53
N TYR A 674 -52.16 -50.61 -71.57
CA TYR A 674 -52.03 -52.06 -71.41
C TYR A 674 -53.34 -52.71 -70.93
N ASP A 675 -54.08 -52.04 -70.04
CA ASP A 675 -55.40 -52.48 -69.56
C ASP A 675 -56.43 -52.53 -70.71
N LEU A 676 -56.46 -51.50 -71.56
CA LEU A 676 -57.29 -51.51 -72.77
C LEU A 676 -56.85 -52.61 -73.75
N PHE A 677 -55.54 -52.79 -73.94
CA PHE A 677 -55.02 -53.83 -74.84
C PHE A 677 -55.46 -55.23 -74.38
N TYR A 678 -55.31 -55.54 -73.08
CA TYR A 678 -55.83 -56.77 -72.50
C TYR A 678 -57.36 -56.87 -72.66
N ALA A 679 -58.13 -55.83 -72.34
CA ALA A 679 -59.59 -55.87 -72.42
C ALA A 679 -60.12 -56.10 -73.86
N VAL A 680 -59.44 -55.56 -74.87
CA VAL A 680 -59.80 -55.80 -76.28
C VAL A 680 -59.36 -57.18 -76.75
N ILE A 681 -58.26 -57.76 -76.23
CA ILE A 681 -57.89 -59.16 -76.49
C ILE A 681 -58.91 -60.12 -75.85
N ASP A 682 -59.24 -59.91 -74.56
CA ASP A 682 -60.25 -60.67 -73.80
C ASP A 682 -61.61 -60.65 -74.53
N TRP A 683 -61.98 -59.53 -75.16
CA TRP A 683 -63.15 -59.43 -76.04
C TRP A 683 -62.95 -60.03 -77.44
N ALA A 684 -61.79 -59.88 -78.08
CA ALA A 684 -61.52 -60.44 -79.42
C ALA A 684 -61.52 -61.97 -79.42
N ILE A 685 -61.25 -62.57 -78.25
CA ILE A 685 -61.50 -63.97 -77.92
C ILE A 685 -63.01 -64.27 -77.87
N LEU A 686 -63.83 -63.46 -77.19
CA LEU A 686 -65.22 -63.84 -76.86
C LEU A 686 -66.29 -64.01 -77.98
N THR A 687 -66.18 -63.71 -79.27
CA THR A 687 -65.25 -62.87 -80.04
C THR A 687 -64.85 -63.59 -81.34
N ASP A 688 -63.92 -64.54 -81.26
CA ASP A 688 -63.44 -65.36 -82.38
C ASP A 688 -62.88 -64.51 -83.56
N SER A 689 -62.12 -63.45 -83.27
CA SER A 689 -61.61 -62.49 -84.28
C SER A 689 -60.19 -62.86 -84.75
N ASP A 690 -60.03 -63.33 -85.99
CA ASP A 690 -58.77 -63.89 -86.53
C ASP A 690 -57.53 -62.97 -86.46
N VAL A 691 -57.73 -61.65 -86.60
CA VAL A 691 -56.64 -60.67 -86.77
C VAL A 691 -56.96 -59.39 -86.00
N MET A 692 -55.96 -58.75 -85.40
CA MET A 692 -56.06 -57.39 -84.89
C MET A 692 -54.80 -56.57 -85.23
N LEU A 693 -54.97 -55.32 -85.65
CA LEU A 693 -53.86 -54.37 -85.74
C LEU A 693 -53.84 -53.48 -84.49
N ALA A 694 -52.68 -53.36 -83.84
CA ALA A 694 -52.47 -52.50 -82.69
C ALA A 694 -51.42 -51.43 -83.02
N HIS A 695 -51.82 -50.16 -83.04
CA HIS A 695 -50.92 -49.05 -83.38
C HIS A 695 -50.84 -48.03 -82.24
N LEU A 696 -49.63 -47.81 -81.71
CA LEU A 696 -49.35 -46.71 -80.79
C LEU A 696 -48.61 -45.59 -81.55
N SER A 697 -49.18 -44.38 -81.52
CA SER A 697 -48.72 -43.23 -82.30
C SER A 697 -48.75 -41.94 -81.50
N ASP A 698 -47.75 -41.09 -81.73
CA ASP A 698 -47.75 -39.68 -81.33
C ASP A 698 -48.60 -38.86 -82.31
N GLU A 699 -49.64 -38.19 -81.81
CA GLU A 699 -50.50 -37.29 -82.58
C GLU A 699 -50.48 -35.87 -82.02
N GLY A 700 -49.26 -35.32 -81.91
CA GLY A 700 -49.01 -33.92 -81.56
C GLY A 700 -49.07 -33.72 -80.04
N GLU A 701 -50.23 -33.28 -79.56
CA GLU A 701 -50.49 -33.04 -78.12
C GLU A 701 -51.09 -34.27 -77.40
N ARG A 702 -51.33 -35.37 -78.13
CA ARG A 702 -51.89 -36.59 -77.54
C ARG A 702 -51.10 -37.83 -77.93
N LEU A 703 -50.88 -38.68 -76.93
CA LEU A 703 -50.48 -40.07 -77.08
C LEU A 703 -51.74 -40.85 -77.47
N THR A 704 -51.75 -41.57 -78.60
CA THR A 704 -52.93 -42.29 -79.10
C THR A 704 -52.61 -43.75 -79.40
N MET A 705 -53.37 -44.66 -78.79
CA MET A 705 -53.40 -46.08 -79.14
C MET A 705 -54.67 -46.38 -79.95
N ARG A 706 -54.53 -47.17 -81.01
CA ARG A 706 -55.63 -47.65 -81.87
C ARG A 706 -55.59 -49.16 -81.97
N LEU A 707 -56.77 -49.77 -81.93
CA LEU A 707 -56.98 -51.21 -82.04
C LEU A 707 -58.05 -51.45 -83.12
N LEU A 708 -57.69 -52.25 -84.12
CA LEU A 708 -58.50 -52.56 -85.30
C LEU A 708 -58.65 -54.08 -85.40
N PRO A 709 -59.64 -54.68 -84.71
CA PRO A 709 -59.97 -56.10 -84.86
C PRO A 709 -60.62 -56.39 -86.23
N SER A 710 -60.55 -57.64 -86.68
CA SER A 710 -61.14 -58.10 -87.95
C SER A 710 -62.67 -58.25 -87.91
N LYS A 711 -63.28 -58.33 -86.73
CA LYS A 711 -64.75 -58.33 -86.55
C LYS A 711 -65.27 -56.97 -86.07
N ASP A 712 -66.53 -56.71 -86.39
CA ASP A 712 -67.28 -55.49 -86.04
C ASP A 712 -67.33 -55.26 -84.52
N ALA A 713 -66.57 -54.27 -84.05
CA ALA A 713 -66.41 -53.95 -82.64
C ALA A 713 -67.42 -52.90 -82.13
N ARG A 714 -68.49 -52.58 -82.87
CA ARG A 714 -69.52 -51.62 -82.44
C ARG A 714 -70.29 -52.04 -81.17
N TYR A 715 -70.12 -53.29 -80.74
CA TYR A 715 -70.68 -53.87 -79.51
C TYR A 715 -69.64 -54.09 -78.39
N PHE A 716 -68.39 -53.65 -78.55
CA PHE A 716 -67.42 -53.65 -77.45
C PHE A 716 -67.78 -52.57 -76.42
N ASP A 717 -68.08 -52.98 -75.19
CA ASP A 717 -68.29 -52.06 -74.06
C ASP A 717 -67.08 -52.12 -73.11
N LEU A 718 -66.74 -50.96 -72.54
CA LEU A 718 -65.56 -50.79 -71.70
C LEU A 718 -65.98 -50.75 -70.23
N ALA A 719 -65.52 -51.71 -69.45
CA ALA A 719 -65.87 -51.86 -68.04
C ALA A 719 -65.73 -50.53 -67.27
N ASP A 720 -66.77 -50.14 -66.51
CA ASP A 720 -66.88 -48.79 -65.95
C ASP A 720 -65.69 -48.41 -65.05
N VAL A 721 -65.06 -49.37 -64.36
CA VAL A 721 -63.84 -49.13 -63.55
C VAL A 721 -62.66 -48.64 -64.40
N LEU A 722 -62.45 -49.22 -65.59
CA LEU A 722 -61.39 -48.81 -66.51
C LEU A 722 -61.72 -47.45 -67.18
N LYS A 723 -63.00 -47.23 -67.47
CA LYS A 723 -63.55 -45.97 -68.01
C LYS A 723 -63.39 -44.81 -67.02
N GLU A 724 -63.72 -45.01 -65.74
CA GLU A 724 -63.44 -44.06 -64.65
C GLU A 724 -61.94 -43.77 -64.52
N ALA A 725 -61.07 -44.80 -64.59
CA ALA A 725 -59.61 -44.63 -64.51
C ALA A 725 -59.02 -43.86 -65.71
N ILE A 726 -59.60 -44.03 -66.91
CA ILE A 726 -59.29 -43.28 -68.14
C ILE A 726 -59.71 -41.82 -68.02
N ASP A 727 -60.96 -41.55 -67.61
CA ASP A 727 -61.48 -40.19 -67.45
C ASP A 727 -60.75 -39.43 -66.34
N ALA A 728 -60.46 -40.09 -65.21
CA ALA A 728 -59.63 -39.56 -64.11
C ALA A 728 -58.16 -39.30 -64.50
N SER A 729 -57.74 -39.78 -65.69
CA SER A 729 -56.40 -39.53 -66.25
C SER A 729 -56.45 -38.65 -67.52
N GLY A 730 -57.56 -37.92 -67.75
CA GLY A 730 -57.71 -36.98 -68.87
C GLY A 730 -57.83 -37.64 -70.26
N GLY A 731 -58.13 -38.94 -70.27
CA GLY A 731 -58.24 -39.74 -71.47
C GLY A 731 -59.43 -39.37 -72.36
N ARG A 732 -59.42 -39.92 -73.58
CA ARG A 732 -60.57 -39.94 -74.48
C ARG A 732 -60.60 -41.29 -75.18
N PHE A 733 -61.55 -42.12 -74.79
CA PHE A 733 -61.91 -43.34 -75.49
C PHE A 733 -62.92 -43.02 -76.62
N SER A 734 -62.75 -43.61 -77.80
CA SER A 734 -63.77 -43.56 -78.86
C SER A 734 -63.70 -44.77 -79.78
N ILE A 735 -64.87 -45.34 -80.09
CA ILE A 735 -65.05 -46.33 -81.15
C ILE A 735 -65.52 -45.59 -82.40
N ARG A 736 -64.97 -45.93 -83.57
CA ARG A 736 -65.32 -45.32 -84.86
C ARG A 736 -65.63 -46.37 -85.91
N ASP A 737 -66.67 -46.11 -86.68
CA ASP A 737 -66.95 -46.81 -87.94
C ASP A 737 -65.98 -46.32 -89.03
N LEU A 738 -65.47 -47.23 -89.85
CA LEU A 738 -64.53 -46.98 -90.94
C LEU A 738 -64.97 -47.72 -92.21
N ASP A 739 -66.27 -47.57 -92.55
CA ASP A 739 -67.02 -48.16 -93.66
C ASP A 739 -67.05 -49.71 -93.70
N ASP A 740 -65.90 -50.37 -93.81
CA ASP A 740 -65.75 -51.84 -93.83
C ASP A 740 -65.11 -52.41 -92.55
N ALA A 741 -64.74 -51.57 -91.57
CA ALA A 741 -64.08 -51.99 -90.31
C ALA A 741 -64.44 -51.09 -89.11
N THR A 742 -64.15 -51.54 -87.89
CA THR A 742 -64.35 -50.74 -86.65
C THR A 742 -63.02 -50.46 -85.96
N GLY A 743 -62.74 -49.19 -85.64
CA GLY A 743 -61.55 -48.78 -84.90
C GLY A 743 -61.87 -48.38 -83.46
N ILE A 744 -61.33 -49.12 -82.49
CA ILE A 744 -61.26 -48.73 -81.08
C ILE A 744 -60.05 -47.79 -80.91
N SER A 745 -60.21 -46.71 -80.15
CA SER A 745 -59.12 -45.77 -79.89
C SER A 745 -59.16 -45.19 -78.48
N LEU A 746 -57.98 -45.00 -77.89
CA LEU A 746 -57.78 -44.32 -76.61
C LEU A 746 -56.65 -43.31 -76.78
N SER A 747 -56.84 -42.10 -76.28
CA SER A 747 -55.80 -41.06 -76.31
C SER A 747 -55.69 -40.31 -74.99
N PHE A 748 -54.48 -39.98 -74.56
CA PHE A 748 -54.16 -39.16 -73.39
C PHE A 748 -53.41 -37.89 -73.80
N PRO A 749 -53.61 -36.73 -73.14
CA PRO A 749 -52.81 -35.53 -73.39
C PRO A 749 -51.39 -35.73 -72.86
N LYS A 750 -50.38 -35.20 -73.57
CA LYS A 750 -48.97 -35.31 -73.14
C LYS A 750 -48.70 -34.63 -71.79
N GLU A 751 -49.26 -33.45 -71.57
CA GLU A 751 -48.96 -32.61 -70.39
C GLU A 751 -49.73 -32.95 -69.11
N VAL A 752 -50.67 -33.92 -69.10
CA VAL A 752 -51.60 -34.13 -67.95
C VAL A 752 -51.57 -35.56 -67.39
N VAL A 753 -50.42 -36.22 -67.46
CA VAL A 753 -50.16 -37.49 -66.72
C VAL A 753 -48.89 -37.31 -65.86
N GLY A 754 -48.94 -36.30 -64.98
CA GLY A 754 -47.78 -35.86 -64.20
C GLY A 754 -48.12 -35.11 -62.91
N HIS A 755 -49.24 -35.42 -62.25
CA HIS A 755 -49.50 -35.08 -60.84
C HIS A 755 -50.65 -35.93 -60.25
N ALA A 756 -50.29 -36.87 -59.37
CA ALA A 756 -51.13 -37.40 -58.28
C ALA A 756 -50.21 -38.01 -57.22
#